data_AF-A0AAX4P4Z4-F1
#
_entry.id   AF-A0AAX4P4Z4-F1
#
_cell.length_a   1.000
_cell.length_b   1.000
_cell.length_c   1.000
_cell.angle_alpha   90.00
_cell.angle_beta   90.00
_cell.angle_gamma   90.00
#
_symmetry.space_group_name_H-M   'P 1'
#
loop_
_entity.id
_entity.type
_entity.pdbx_description
1 polymer ?
#
loop_
_entity_poly.entity_id
_entity_poly.type
_entity_poly.pdbx_seq_one_letter_code
_entity_poly.pdbx_strand_id
1 'polypeptide(L)'
;MSQRGSRSWAFTLLVASLVLAALVVGTESSVIELGEFRIVQPKNQKLNAEVAFANFGRPEYGGDLQGHLAIPFEDVRVLGQTCEELACKYSCESMKARNYTVQNLMGLPAIMLIERGPKDHVCAFYDKAKYAQEAGAKALLVANYDDELFTMTLPEDDDSWSYNLTIPVALMKRTDADKIIQAYDEDPLLIGSMNWTNNIPQGAKVEWEYWISSDDACGVKCEKQKQFAKDFAPIAQILEQNGWTEFTPHYMMWTCPMQYRNTTLCDNLCIEGGEYCAPDPEQDEEAGYDGKDVVIENRRQICIYKQANASGEPWVWWDFVQKFDEECSMTKQSYDEECSERAFLDVGGAKLGGGLAALRSCMASNESIEYLKDEVSAQIKSDVVILPSIVIQGHQYRGALHAGSVLKALCAAFYDDYDNHPDVCTCTSVPDNQLLQCISENGNDVCKHGKAGDLACSANANGITKCVEDFLPPFYKCGCQDGFELVTDNDGNSVCRDINECKTKAQGIDDCTCERCACHNSVGSFKCESNLPNECAKPNNGNCWAATINGKRYSACVDRIAEYKQACEEGKNVTVSTFKMHNCTCPPGFKETSSISYVQKCEPECKGNSVYDYVTGLCVKDASDEETGGGIGAGGLSMTLIAGIIIAVLLIGGIGFGVYRYRIRTYMDKEIRSIMSQYMPLEDNQA
;
A
#
# COMPACT_ATOMS: atom_id res chain seq x y z
N MET A 1 11.24 36.37 -64.33
CA MET A 1 10.73 37.55 -63.58
C MET A 1 9.40 37.14 -62.97
N SER A 2 9.39 36.39 -61.87
CA SER A 2 9.39 36.85 -60.46
C SER A 2 8.35 37.93 -60.16
N GLN A 3 7.21 37.51 -59.62
CA GLN A 3 6.54 38.08 -58.43
C GLN A 3 5.13 37.50 -58.29
N ARG A 4 4.95 36.52 -57.40
CA ARG A 4 3.70 36.26 -56.65
C ARG A 4 3.95 35.13 -55.65
N GLY A 5 4.07 35.48 -54.36
CA GLY A 5 4.18 34.49 -53.30
C GLY A 5 4.89 35.00 -52.06
N SER A 6 4.30 35.96 -51.32
CA SER A 6 4.81 36.33 -49.99
C SER A 6 3.76 37.02 -49.10
N ARG A 7 2.46 36.76 -49.30
CA ARG A 7 1.41 37.40 -48.47
C ARG A 7 0.48 36.44 -47.74
N SER A 8 0.59 35.12 -47.95
CA SER A 8 -0.31 34.15 -47.30
C SER A 8 0.22 33.55 -46.00
N TRP A 9 1.52 33.63 -45.72
CA TRP A 9 2.14 32.94 -44.58
C TRP A 9 2.15 33.78 -43.29
N ALA A 10 2.17 35.11 -43.42
CA ALA A 10 2.17 36.01 -42.27
C ALA A 10 0.81 36.09 -41.57
N PHE A 11 -0.30 35.90 -42.30
CA PHE A 11 -1.66 35.97 -41.72
C PHE A 11 -2.04 34.67 -41.00
N THR A 12 -1.58 33.51 -41.46
CA THR A 12 -1.79 32.22 -40.78
C THR A 12 -0.99 32.07 -39.49
N LEU A 13 0.21 32.66 -39.41
CA LEU A 13 1.03 32.65 -38.18
C LEU A 13 0.44 33.59 -37.10
N LEU A 14 -0.10 34.74 -37.48
CA LEU A 14 -0.71 35.69 -36.54
C LEU A 14 -2.04 35.17 -35.96
N VAL A 15 -2.85 34.46 -36.77
CA VAL A 15 -4.11 33.86 -36.29
C VAL A 15 -3.84 32.61 -35.43
N ALA A 16 -2.79 31.83 -35.73
CA ALA A 16 -2.39 30.70 -34.89
C ALA A 16 -1.85 31.15 -33.51
N SER A 17 -1.09 32.25 -33.44
CA SER A 17 -0.65 32.82 -32.15
C SER A 17 -1.78 33.46 -31.34
N LEU A 18 -2.79 34.04 -31.98
CA LEU A 18 -3.96 34.59 -31.28
C LEU A 18 -4.95 33.51 -30.79
N VAL A 19 -5.01 32.35 -31.45
CA VAL A 19 -5.81 31.20 -30.98
C VAL A 19 -5.08 30.41 -29.88
N LEU A 20 -3.73 30.36 -29.89
CA LEU A 20 -2.97 29.81 -28.75
C LEU A 20 -2.98 30.72 -27.51
N ALA A 21 -3.12 32.05 -27.68
CA ALA A 21 -3.21 32.98 -26.56
C ALA A 21 -4.60 33.02 -25.89
N ALA A 22 -5.63 32.43 -26.49
CA ALA A 22 -7.00 32.40 -25.96
C ALA A 22 -7.35 31.09 -25.23
N LEU A 23 -6.41 30.14 -25.10
CA LEU A 23 -6.57 28.90 -24.32
C LEU A 23 -5.81 28.91 -22.99
N VAL A 24 -5.19 30.03 -22.62
CA VAL A 24 -4.66 30.25 -21.27
C VAL A 24 -5.48 31.35 -20.61
N VAL A 25 -6.80 31.13 -20.50
CA VAL A 25 -7.48 31.60 -19.30
C VAL A 25 -7.09 30.56 -18.26
N GLY A 26 -6.02 30.84 -17.52
CA GLY A 26 -5.77 30.13 -16.28
C GLY A 26 -7.04 30.28 -15.46
N THR A 27 -7.77 29.18 -15.28
CA THR A 27 -8.67 29.08 -14.15
C THR A 27 -7.75 29.21 -12.94
N GLU A 28 -7.82 30.35 -12.26
CA GLU A 28 -7.37 30.46 -10.88
C GLU A 28 -8.19 29.46 -10.06
N SER A 29 -7.72 28.21 -10.02
CA SER A 29 -8.15 27.26 -9.02
C SER A 29 -7.11 27.33 -7.93
N SER A 30 -7.46 27.88 -6.77
CA SER A 30 -6.81 27.49 -5.52
C SER A 30 -6.78 25.97 -5.50
N VAL A 31 -5.60 25.37 -5.50
CA VAL A 31 -5.46 23.92 -5.61
C VAL A 31 -5.69 23.37 -4.21
N ILE A 32 -6.95 23.16 -3.89
CA ILE A 32 -7.31 22.36 -2.72
C ILE A 32 -6.80 20.94 -3.02
N GLU A 33 -5.92 20.43 -2.16
CA GLU A 33 -5.52 19.02 -2.22
C GLU A 33 -6.73 18.16 -1.80
N LEU A 34 -7.35 17.54 -2.79
CA LEU A 34 -8.60 16.83 -2.69
C LEU A 34 -8.30 15.34 -2.51
N GLY A 35 -8.79 14.78 -1.42
CA GLY A 35 -8.84 13.34 -1.19
C GLY A 35 -10.13 12.73 -1.70
N GLU A 36 -10.23 11.41 -1.57
CA GLU A 36 -11.45 10.67 -1.88
C GLU A 36 -11.89 9.82 -0.68
N PHE A 37 -13.18 9.89 -0.38
CA PHE A 37 -13.86 8.94 0.50
C PHE A 37 -14.77 8.05 -0.34
N ARG A 38 -14.73 6.74 -0.10
CA ARG A 38 -15.54 5.75 -0.84
C ARG A 38 -16.30 4.84 0.09
N ILE A 39 -17.56 4.58 -0.22
CA ILE A 39 -18.31 3.45 0.34
C ILE A 39 -17.89 2.19 -0.42
N VAL A 40 -17.23 1.27 0.28
CA VAL A 40 -16.71 0.00 -0.28
C VAL A 40 -17.66 -1.18 -0.04
N GLN A 41 -18.53 -1.08 0.97
CA GLN A 41 -19.60 -2.04 1.21
C GLN A 41 -20.91 -1.34 1.59
N PRO A 42 -22.06 -1.86 1.11
CA PRO A 42 -22.21 -3.05 0.26
C PRO A 42 -21.84 -2.81 -1.22
N LYS A 43 -21.38 -3.84 -1.96
CA LYS A 43 -20.80 -3.68 -3.32
C LYS A 43 -21.74 -3.07 -4.37
N ASN A 44 -23.05 -3.15 -4.15
CA ASN A 44 -24.08 -2.56 -4.98
C ASN A 44 -24.23 -1.05 -4.78
N GLN A 45 -23.58 -0.49 -3.77
CA GLN A 45 -23.60 0.93 -3.43
C GLN A 45 -22.22 1.54 -3.68
N LYS A 46 -22.09 2.23 -4.81
CA LYS A 46 -20.86 2.93 -5.19
C LYS A 46 -21.06 4.41 -4.96
N LEU A 47 -20.80 4.87 -3.74
CA LEU A 47 -20.79 6.27 -3.40
C LEU A 47 -19.34 6.70 -3.20
N ASN A 48 -18.91 7.70 -3.98
CA ASN A 48 -17.62 8.33 -3.87
C ASN A 48 -17.85 9.81 -3.59
N ALA A 49 -17.05 10.38 -2.70
CA ALA A 49 -17.11 11.77 -2.32
C ALA A 49 -15.70 12.36 -2.37
N GLU A 50 -15.60 13.54 -2.95
CA GLU A 50 -14.40 14.34 -2.90
C GLU A 50 -14.34 15.05 -1.54
N VAL A 51 -13.18 15.02 -0.89
CA VAL A 51 -13.01 15.56 0.47
C VAL A 51 -11.77 16.44 0.58
N ALA A 52 -11.82 17.48 1.40
CA ALA A 52 -10.66 18.31 1.70
C ALA A 52 -10.10 17.97 3.09
N PHE A 53 -8.86 17.50 3.17
CA PHE A 53 -8.24 17.15 4.44
C PHE A 53 -7.92 18.40 5.28
N ALA A 54 -8.05 18.26 6.60
CA ALA A 54 -7.61 19.28 7.55
C ALA A 54 -6.08 19.43 7.58
N ASN A 55 -5.58 20.59 7.99
CA ASN A 55 -4.17 20.78 8.31
C ASN A 55 -3.80 20.34 9.75
N PHE A 56 -4.67 19.56 10.39
CA PHE A 56 -4.50 19.02 11.74
C PHE A 56 -5.00 17.57 11.80
N GLY A 57 -4.72 16.89 12.93
CA GLY A 57 -4.90 15.44 13.02
C GLY A 57 -3.75 14.68 12.36
N ARG A 58 -3.83 13.35 12.29
CA ARG A 58 -2.75 12.52 11.72
C ARG A 58 -3.29 11.69 10.55
N PRO A 59 -3.05 12.12 9.30
CA PRO A 59 -3.37 11.32 8.12
C PRO A 59 -2.51 10.07 7.99
N GLU A 60 -3.07 9.06 7.34
CA GLU A 60 -2.44 7.75 7.15
C GLU A 60 -1.75 7.68 5.79
N TYR A 61 -0.83 8.62 5.49
CA TYR A 61 -0.07 8.63 4.22
C TYR A 61 0.56 7.27 3.91
N GLY A 62 0.48 6.85 2.63
CA GLY A 62 0.93 5.54 2.18
C GLY A 62 -0.01 4.38 2.58
N GLY A 63 -1.14 4.68 3.23
CA GLY A 63 -2.08 3.68 3.74
C GLY A 63 -3.55 3.96 3.37
N ASP A 64 -4.41 3.06 3.81
CA ASP A 64 -5.88 3.12 3.69
C ASP A 64 -6.49 2.88 5.06
N LEU A 65 -7.42 3.74 5.46
CA LEU A 65 -8.25 3.55 6.65
C LEU A 65 -9.65 3.11 6.20
N GLN A 66 -9.93 1.83 6.42
CA GLN A 66 -11.28 1.28 6.26
C GLN A 66 -11.97 1.14 7.61
N GLY A 67 -13.25 1.53 7.65
CA GLY A 67 -14.04 1.49 8.87
C GLY A 67 -15.53 1.50 8.59
N HIS A 68 -16.32 1.09 9.59
CA HIS A 68 -17.77 1.25 9.50
C HIS A 68 -18.14 2.71 9.71
N LEU A 69 -19.18 3.17 9.02
CA LEU A 69 -19.68 4.53 9.14
C LEU A 69 -20.48 4.68 10.44
N ALA A 70 -20.23 5.75 11.19
CA ALA A 70 -20.97 6.11 12.39
C ALA A 70 -21.56 7.51 12.24
N ILE A 71 -22.89 7.59 12.15
CA ILE A 71 -23.62 8.85 12.01
C ILE A 71 -24.48 9.10 13.25
N PRO A 72 -24.11 10.07 14.10
CA PRO A 72 -24.82 10.42 15.33
C PRO A 72 -25.99 11.41 15.10
N PHE A 73 -26.94 11.10 14.20
CA PHE A 73 -28.18 11.88 14.07
C PHE A 73 -29.28 11.39 15.02
N GLU A 74 -30.30 12.22 15.25
CA GLU A 74 -31.29 12.20 16.35
C GLU A 74 -32.07 10.88 16.59
N ASP A 75 -31.77 9.79 15.90
CA ASP A 75 -32.47 8.52 16.02
C ASP A 75 -31.51 7.31 15.90
N VAL A 76 -30.33 7.31 16.55
CA VAL A 76 -29.46 6.12 16.62
C VAL A 76 -30.12 5.02 17.47
N ARG A 77 -31.04 4.28 16.84
CA ARG A 77 -31.74 3.09 17.33
C ARG A 77 -30.83 1.88 17.56
N VAL A 78 -29.52 2.01 17.35
CA VAL A 78 -28.59 0.87 17.36
C VAL A 78 -28.20 0.45 18.78
N LEU A 79 -28.26 1.32 19.80
CA LEU A 79 -27.84 0.97 21.18
C LEU A 79 -28.65 1.62 22.31
N GLY A 80 -29.76 2.30 22.02
CA GLY A 80 -30.58 2.97 23.04
C GLY A 80 -29.89 4.15 23.74
N GLN A 81 -28.88 4.75 23.10
CA GLN A 81 -28.22 5.96 23.57
C GLN A 81 -29.00 7.19 23.09
N THR A 82 -29.28 8.13 23.99
CA THR A 82 -29.87 9.44 23.66
C THR A 82 -28.79 10.48 23.82
N CYS A 83 -28.69 11.41 22.87
CA CYS A 83 -27.65 12.42 22.85
C CYS A 83 -28.19 13.70 22.23
N GLU A 84 -27.84 14.84 22.81
CA GLU A 84 -28.27 16.16 22.35
C GLU A 84 -27.62 16.50 21.00
N GLU A 85 -28.35 17.22 20.14
CA GLU A 85 -27.87 17.60 18.81
C GLU A 85 -26.51 18.28 18.83
N LEU A 86 -26.29 19.21 19.79
CA LEU A 86 -25.05 19.97 19.88
C LEU A 86 -23.82 19.08 20.09
N ALA A 87 -23.96 18.02 20.87
CA ALA A 87 -22.89 17.05 21.10
C ALA A 87 -22.81 16.01 19.97
N CYS A 88 -23.93 15.45 19.52
CA CYS A 88 -23.89 14.32 18.60
C CYS A 88 -23.88 14.73 17.13
N LYS A 89 -24.88 15.49 16.67
CA LYS A 89 -24.97 15.92 15.28
C LYS A 89 -23.83 16.84 14.85
N TYR A 90 -23.37 17.68 15.77
CA TYR A 90 -22.39 18.72 15.47
C TYR A 90 -21.03 18.55 16.16
N SER A 91 -20.92 17.70 17.18
CA SER A 91 -19.68 17.57 17.96
C SER A 91 -19.15 18.89 18.52
N CYS A 92 -20.02 19.82 18.90
CA CYS A 92 -19.61 21.08 19.54
C CYS A 92 -19.38 20.95 21.05
N GLU A 93 -19.81 19.84 21.65
CA GLU A 93 -19.57 19.48 23.04
C GLU A 93 -19.12 18.03 23.17
N SER A 94 -18.56 17.65 24.32
CA SER A 94 -18.09 16.28 24.55
C SER A 94 -19.23 15.25 24.47
N MET A 95 -19.22 14.48 23.39
CA MET A 95 -20.10 13.32 23.18
C MET A 95 -20.00 12.30 24.32
N LYS A 96 -18.78 12.03 24.77
CA LYS A 96 -18.51 11.09 25.87
C LYS A 96 -19.13 11.57 27.18
N ALA A 97 -19.07 12.87 27.48
CA ALA A 97 -19.74 13.44 28.65
C ALA A 97 -21.27 13.33 28.58
N ARG A 98 -21.83 13.21 27.36
CA ARG A 98 -23.25 12.92 27.11
C ARG A 98 -23.54 11.42 26.93
N ASN A 99 -22.64 10.54 27.40
CA ASN A 99 -22.75 9.07 27.31
C ASN A 99 -22.86 8.50 25.89
N TYR A 100 -22.43 9.25 24.87
CA TYR A 100 -22.30 8.74 23.51
C TYR A 100 -20.88 8.26 23.28
N THR A 101 -20.73 7.00 22.89
CA THR A 101 -19.45 6.41 22.49
C THR A 101 -19.67 5.47 21.32
N VAL A 102 -18.73 5.45 20.39
CA VAL A 102 -18.71 4.54 19.25
C VAL A 102 -17.64 3.49 19.49
N GLN A 103 -17.98 2.24 19.22
CA GLN A 103 -17.09 1.10 19.35
C GLN A 103 -16.79 0.51 17.99
N ASN A 104 -15.75 -0.31 17.92
CA ASN A 104 -15.47 -1.08 16.71
C ASN A 104 -16.62 -2.06 16.44
N LEU A 105 -17.04 -2.14 15.18
CA LEU A 105 -18.07 -3.05 14.72
C LEU A 105 -17.43 -4.12 13.85
N MET A 106 -17.57 -5.40 14.22
CA MET A 106 -16.94 -6.53 13.52
C MET A 106 -15.42 -6.38 13.34
N GLY A 107 -14.74 -5.75 14.30
CA GLY A 107 -13.30 -5.48 14.24
C GLY A 107 -12.92 -4.25 13.42
N LEU A 108 -13.85 -3.63 12.70
CA LEU A 108 -13.62 -2.41 11.93
C LEU A 108 -13.75 -1.16 12.81
N PRO A 109 -12.81 -0.20 12.71
CA PRO A 109 -12.89 1.06 13.42
C PRO A 109 -14.06 1.92 12.93
N ALA A 110 -14.42 2.94 13.70
CA ALA A 110 -15.48 3.88 13.34
C ALA A 110 -14.94 5.08 12.56
N ILE A 111 -15.51 5.32 11.37
CA ILE A 111 -15.37 6.57 10.62
C ILE A 111 -16.62 7.39 10.91
N MET A 112 -16.49 8.50 11.63
CA MET A 112 -17.63 9.29 12.07
C MET A 112 -17.95 10.38 11.04
N LEU A 113 -19.23 10.57 10.70
CA LEU A 113 -19.70 11.69 9.87
C LEU A 113 -20.62 12.58 10.70
N ILE A 114 -20.24 13.86 10.83
CA ILE A 114 -20.99 14.90 11.56
C ILE A 114 -21.29 16.09 10.65
N GLU A 115 -22.15 17.01 11.10
CA GLU A 115 -22.37 18.27 10.41
C GLU A 115 -21.45 19.39 10.93
N ARG A 116 -21.13 20.36 10.05
CA ARG A 116 -20.27 21.52 10.35
C ARG A 116 -20.72 22.34 11.55
N GLY A 117 -22.00 22.32 11.94
CA GLY A 117 -22.48 23.00 13.14
C GLY A 117 -23.78 23.74 12.89
N PRO A 118 -24.53 24.13 13.93
CA PRO A 118 -25.63 25.08 13.77
C PRO A 118 -25.08 26.41 13.25
N LYS A 119 -25.77 27.07 12.31
CA LYS A 119 -25.33 28.39 11.79
C LYS A 119 -25.37 29.48 12.87
N ASP A 120 -26.16 29.28 13.90
CA ASP A 120 -26.35 30.15 15.06
C ASP A 120 -25.40 29.85 16.22
N HIS A 121 -24.63 28.75 16.16
CA HIS A 121 -23.64 28.39 17.17
C HIS A 121 -22.39 27.77 16.51
N VAL A 122 -21.43 28.63 16.16
CA VAL A 122 -20.19 28.21 15.50
C VAL A 122 -19.22 27.66 16.55
N CYS A 123 -18.83 26.40 16.42
CA CYS A 123 -17.78 25.76 17.21
C CYS A 123 -16.61 25.36 16.29
N ALA A 124 -15.38 25.37 16.83
CA ALA A 124 -14.17 25.15 16.03
C ALA A 124 -14.08 23.71 15.49
N PHE A 125 -13.47 23.54 14.31
CA PHE A 125 -13.26 22.21 13.72
C PHE A 125 -12.39 21.31 14.59
N TYR A 126 -11.44 21.90 15.32
CA TYR A 126 -10.59 21.17 16.25
C TYR A 126 -11.40 20.49 17.37
N ASP A 127 -12.31 21.24 18.01
CA ASP A 127 -13.15 20.72 19.10
C ASP A 127 -14.01 19.54 18.63
N LYS A 128 -14.53 19.64 17.41
CA LYS A 128 -15.28 18.54 16.77
C LYS A 128 -14.44 17.28 16.68
N ALA A 129 -13.24 17.39 16.15
CA ALA A 129 -12.33 16.26 16.01
C ALA A 129 -11.92 15.68 17.38
N LYS A 130 -11.65 16.55 18.36
CA LYS A 130 -11.32 16.14 19.74
C LYS A 130 -12.46 15.34 20.37
N TYR A 131 -13.69 15.84 20.33
CA TYR A 131 -14.84 15.17 20.94
C TYR A 131 -15.23 13.88 20.20
N ALA A 132 -15.13 13.85 18.87
CA ALA A 132 -15.30 12.62 18.09
C ALA A 132 -14.26 11.56 18.46
N GLN A 133 -12.98 11.95 18.59
CA GLN A 133 -11.92 11.04 19.03
C GLN A 133 -12.16 10.52 20.47
N GLU A 134 -12.54 11.40 21.40
CA GLU A 134 -12.89 11.01 22.78
C GLU A 134 -14.06 10.01 22.82
N ALA A 135 -15.00 10.11 21.88
CA ALA A 135 -16.11 9.18 21.71
C ALA A 135 -15.69 7.82 21.13
N GLY A 136 -14.46 7.68 20.60
CA GLY A 136 -13.92 6.43 20.05
C GLY A 136 -13.82 6.39 18.52
N ALA A 137 -14.11 7.49 17.81
CA ALA A 137 -13.90 7.57 16.37
C ALA A 137 -12.42 7.40 16.02
N LYS A 138 -12.14 6.84 14.83
CA LYS A 138 -10.80 6.72 14.24
C LYS A 138 -10.58 7.60 13.02
N ALA A 139 -11.64 8.22 12.50
CA ALA A 139 -11.60 9.30 11.53
C ALA A 139 -12.85 10.16 11.67
N LEU A 140 -12.76 11.42 11.22
CA LEU A 140 -13.88 12.35 11.19
C LEU A 140 -14.10 12.93 9.80
N LEU A 141 -15.33 12.82 9.31
CA LEU A 141 -15.85 13.51 8.14
C LEU A 141 -16.80 14.62 8.62
N VAL A 142 -16.63 15.82 8.11
CA VAL A 142 -17.48 16.98 8.43
C VAL A 142 -18.25 17.38 7.18
N ALA A 143 -19.58 17.26 7.22
CA ALA A 143 -20.46 17.73 6.15
C ALA A 143 -20.55 19.26 6.20
N ASN A 144 -20.12 19.92 5.12
CA ASN A 144 -20.19 21.37 5.00
C ASN A 144 -21.63 21.88 4.83
N TYR A 145 -21.83 23.20 4.89
CA TYR A 145 -23.12 23.86 4.64
C TYR A 145 -23.52 23.83 3.16
N ASP A 146 -22.53 23.80 2.27
CA ASP A 146 -22.63 23.88 0.83
C ASP A 146 -21.62 22.92 0.18
N ASP A 147 -21.46 23.01 -1.13
CA ASP A 147 -20.58 22.16 -1.91
C ASP A 147 -19.20 22.78 -2.16
N GLU A 148 -18.86 23.88 -1.48
CA GLU A 148 -17.52 24.45 -1.50
C GLU A 148 -16.62 23.69 -0.52
N LEU A 149 -15.42 23.36 -0.96
CA LEU A 149 -14.41 22.74 -0.11
C LEU A 149 -13.34 23.77 0.22
N PHE A 150 -12.75 23.65 1.40
CA PHE A 150 -11.62 24.45 1.85
C PHE A 150 -10.84 23.67 2.89
N THR A 151 -9.58 24.02 3.09
CA THR A 151 -8.74 23.40 4.12
C THR A 151 -9.16 23.90 5.50
N MET A 152 -9.55 22.99 6.38
CA MET A 152 -9.86 23.31 7.77
C MET A 152 -8.56 23.61 8.53
N THR A 153 -8.54 24.75 9.23
CA THR A 153 -7.40 25.23 10.02
C THR A 153 -7.70 25.28 11.52
N LEU A 154 -6.66 25.27 12.35
CA LEU A 154 -6.78 25.53 13.79
C LEU A 154 -7.11 27.01 14.05
N PRO A 155 -7.86 27.33 15.14
CA PRO A 155 -8.02 28.71 15.61
C PRO A 155 -6.66 29.35 15.95
N GLU A 156 -6.54 30.66 15.78
CA GLU A 156 -5.29 31.40 15.99
C GLU A 156 -4.93 31.60 17.47
N ASP A 157 -5.92 31.64 18.36
CA ASP A 157 -5.77 32.02 19.77
C ASP A 157 -5.66 30.84 20.76
N ASP A 158 -5.54 29.60 20.27
CA ASP A 158 -5.53 28.42 21.15
C ASP A 158 -4.12 27.88 21.43
N ASP A 159 -3.62 28.26 22.62
CA ASP A 159 -2.37 27.82 23.26
C ASP A 159 -2.35 26.33 23.61
N SER A 160 -3.42 25.61 23.32
CA SER A 160 -3.64 24.28 23.85
C SER A 160 -4.13 23.36 22.73
N TRP A 161 -3.77 22.08 22.82
CA TRP A 161 -4.46 20.95 22.18
C TRP A 161 -3.90 20.36 20.86
N SER A 162 -2.91 20.92 20.17
CA SER A 162 -2.48 20.35 18.86
C SER A 162 -1.88 18.92 18.90
N TYR A 163 -1.39 18.41 20.04
CA TYR A 163 -0.67 17.13 20.09
C TYR A 163 -1.55 15.88 20.32
N ASN A 164 -2.74 16.05 20.88
CA ASN A 164 -3.57 14.90 21.30
C ASN A 164 -4.49 14.39 20.20
N LEU A 165 -4.64 15.11 19.09
CA LEU A 165 -5.52 14.69 18.01
C LEU A 165 -4.77 13.77 17.05
N THR A 166 -5.17 12.51 17.04
CA THR A 166 -4.54 11.41 16.32
C THR A 166 -5.37 10.90 15.14
N ILE A 167 -6.62 11.34 15.01
CA ILE A 167 -7.50 10.91 13.91
C ILE A 167 -7.37 11.85 12.70
N PRO A 168 -7.44 11.33 11.45
CA PRO A 168 -7.60 12.15 10.26
C PRO A 168 -8.97 12.83 10.22
N VAL A 169 -9.00 14.04 9.67
CA VAL A 169 -10.20 14.87 9.58
C VAL A 169 -10.34 15.40 8.14
N ALA A 170 -11.54 15.28 7.56
CA ALA A 170 -11.81 15.77 6.22
C ALA A 170 -13.17 16.48 6.11
N LEU A 171 -13.24 17.54 5.31
CA LEU A 171 -14.45 18.27 4.97
C LEU A 171 -15.06 17.66 3.71
N MET A 172 -16.38 17.46 3.70
CA MET A 172 -17.13 16.89 2.59
C MET A 172 -18.20 17.87 2.12
N LYS A 173 -18.46 17.88 0.81
CA LYS A 173 -19.56 18.63 0.20
C LYS A 173 -20.90 18.22 0.81
N ARG A 174 -21.82 19.18 0.96
CA ARG A 174 -23.15 18.91 1.50
C ARG A 174 -23.91 17.87 0.68
N THR A 175 -23.89 17.99 -0.64
CA THR A 175 -24.59 17.05 -1.55
C THR A 175 -24.07 15.62 -1.49
N ASP A 176 -22.79 15.42 -1.25
CA ASP A 176 -22.23 14.07 -1.11
C ASP A 176 -22.51 13.49 0.27
N ALA A 177 -22.44 14.32 1.32
CA ALA A 177 -22.84 13.91 2.66
C ALA A 177 -24.31 13.46 2.69
N ASP A 178 -25.22 14.23 2.10
CA ASP A 178 -26.65 13.90 2.08
C ASP A 178 -26.93 12.54 1.40
N LYS A 179 -26.21 12.19 0.34
CA LYS A 179 -26.31 10.86 -0.31
C LYS A 179 -25.85 9.74 0.61
N ILE A 180 -24.75 9.95 1.34
CA ILE A 180 -24.20 8.98 2.30
C ILE A 180 -25.13 8.81 3.51
N ILE A 181 -25.73 9.91 3.98
CA ILE A 181 -26.69 9.89 5.09
C ILE A 181 -27.95 9.12 4.67
N GLN A 182 -28.48 9.40 3.48
CA GLN A 182 -29.61 8.67 2.93
C GLN A 182 -29.31 7.17 2.80
N ALA A 183 -28.11 6.84 2.31
CA ALA A 183 -27.64 5.46 2.23
C ALA A 183 -27.59 4.76 3.58
N TYR A 184 -27.13 5.48 4.61
CA TYR A 184 -27.01 4.95 5.97
C TYR A 184 -28.37 4.73 6.64
N ASP A 185 -29.36 5.57 6.34
CA ASP A 185 -30.75 5.37 6.82
C ASP A 185 -31.39 4.10 6.22
N GLU A 186 -30.99 3.71 5.01
CA GLU A 186 -31.44 2.48 4.36
C GLU A 186 -30.70 1.24 4.90
N ASP A 187 -29.37 1.32 5.06
CA ASP A 187 -28.52 0.27 5.62
C ASP A 187 -27.43 0.86 6.54
N PRO A 188 -27.51 0.67 7.87
CA PRO A 188 -26.54 1.23 8.80
C PRO A 188 -25.18 0.49 8.80
N LEU A 189 -25.02 -0.58 8.01
CA LEU A 189 -23.77 -1.34 7.87
C LEU A 189 -22.96 -0.89 6.65
N LEU A 190 -22.75 0.42 6.51
CA LEU A 190 -21.86 0.96 5.48
C LEU A 190 -20.41 0.86 5.91
N ILE A 191 -19.56 0.32 5.04
CA ILE A 191 -18.10 0.35 5.23
C ILE A 191 -17.52 1.39 4.28
N GLY A 192 -16.86 2.38 4.86
CA GLY A 192 -16.14 3.44 4.16
C GLY A 192 -14.63 3.19 4.11
N SER A 193 -13.97 3.82 3.15
CA SER A 193 -12.52 3.83 2.98
C SER A 193 -12.05 5.25 2.71
N MET A 194 -10.99 5.65 3.39
CA MET A 194 -10.20 6.86 3.13
C MET A 194 -8.81 6.39 2.71
N ASN A 195 -8.40 6.73 1.49
CA ASN A 195 -7.15 6.23 0.92
C ASN A 195 -6.15 7.38 0.71
N TRP A 196 -4.92 7.20 1.22
CA TRP A 196 -3.79 8.11 1.04
C TRP A 196 -2.61 7.46 0.33
N THR A 197 -2.78 6.25 -0.23
CA THR A 197 -1.72 5.45 -0.85
C THR A 197 -1.10 6.13 -2.07
N ASN A 198 -1.88 6.90 -2.85
CA ASN A 198 -1.42 7.53 -4.09
C ASN A 198 -1.47 9.06 -4.06
N ASN A 199 -1.54 9.67 -2.87
CA ASN A 199 -1.69 11.13 -2.76
C ASN A 199 -0.36 11.87 -2.92
N ILE A 200 0.77 11.15 -2.93
CA ILE A 200 2.11 11.72 -3.15
C ILE A 200 2.80 10.90 -4.24
N PRO A 201 3.32 11.54 -5.31
CA PRO A 201 4.15 10.87 -6.30
C PRO A 201 5.37 10.20 -5.66
N GLN A 202 5.72 9.01 -6.13
CA GLN A 202 6.87 8.27 -5.61
C GLN A 202 8.16 8.55 -6.39
N GLY A 203 9.30 8.53 -5.71
CA GLY A 203 10.63 8.70 -6.27
C GLY A 203 11.70 7.90 -5.52
N ALA A 204 12.82 7.57 -6.17
CA ALA A 204 13.97 6.93 -5.51
C ALA A 204 14.68 7.90 -4.54
N LYS A 205 14.61 9.19 -4.87
CA LYS A 205 15.01 10.31 -4.02
C LYS A 205 13.79 11.20 -3.84
N VAL A 206 13.50 11.59 -2.61
CA VAL A 206 12.31 12.40 -2.28
C VAL A 206 12.67 13.88 -2.18
N GLU A 207 12.14 14.69 -3.09
CA GLU A 207 12.20 16.15 -3.01
C GLU A 207 11.13 16.64 -2.01
N TRP A 208 11.53 17.49 -1.07
CA TRP A 208 10.60 18.08 -0.11
C TRP A 208 11.03 19.47 0.35
N GLU A 209 10.04 20.26 0.71
CA GLU A 209 10.16 21.68 1.03
C GLU A 209 9.58 21.95 2.42
N TYR A 210 10.20 22.86 3.16
CA TYR A 210 9.68 23.38 4.42
C TYR A 210 9.51 24.89 4.35
N TRP A 211 8.27 25.34 4.33
CA TRP A 211 7.86 26.74 4.21
C TRP A 211 7.68 27.36 5.60
N ILE A 212 8.45 28.43 5.85
CA ILE A 212 8.56 29.10 7.14
C ILE A 212 8.69 30.62 7.02
N SER A 213 8.79 31.29 8.17
CA SER A 213 9.25 32.68 8.31
C SER A 213 10.27 32.76 9.44
N SER A 214 11.27 33.65 9.36
CA SER A 214 12.20 33.92 10.46
C SER A 214 11.61 34.77 11.58
N ASP A 215 10.31 35.08 11.52
CA ASP A 215 9.57 35.75 12.58
C ASP A 215 9.69 34.98 13.90
N ASP A 216 10.03 35.70 14.99
CA ASP A 216 10.21 35.16 16.34
C ASP A 216 9.08 35.61 17.29
N ALA A 217 8.26 36.60 16.92
CA ALA A 217 7.28 37.24 17.79
C ALA A 217 5.81 36.93 17.44
N CYS A 218 5.54 35.99 16.52
CA CYS A 218 4.19 35.59 16.14
C CYS A 218 3.45 34.61 17.09
N GLY A 219 3.87 34.55 18.36
CA GLY A 219 3.24 33.71 19.39
C GLY A 219 3.31 32.20 19.12
N VAL A 220 2.21 31.48 19.33
CA VAL A 220 2.13 30.01 19.22
C VAL A 220 2.52 29.49 17.83
N LYS A 221 2.28 30.26 16.77
CA LYS A 221 2.63 29.88 15.39
C LYS A 221 4.14 29.73 15.25
N CYS A 222 4.90 30.68 15.78
CA CYS A 222 6.36 30.69 15.80
C CYS A 222 6.89 29.54 16.67
N GLU A 223 6.32 29.35 17.87
CA GLU A 223 6.73 28.23 18.75
C GLU A 223 6.52 26.85 18.13
N LYS A 224 5.42 26.65 17.37
CA LYS A 224 5.19 25.40 16.63
C LYS A 224 6.23 25.18 15.53
N GLN A 225 6.62 26.23 14.82
CA GLN A 225 7.66 26.17 13.79
C GLN A 225 9.00 25.75 14.38
N LYS A 226 9.43 26.45 15.45
CA LYS A 226 10.68 26.17 16.17
C LYS A 226 10.70 24.74 16.73
N GLN A 227 9.60 24.33 17.35
CA GLN A 227 9.47 22.99 17.93
C GLN A 227 9.56 21.90 16.85
N PHE A 228 8.88 22.08 15.71
CA PHE A 228 8.99 21.13 14.60
C PHE A 228 10.41 21.10 14.04
N ALA A 229 11.03 22.25 13.78
CA ALA A 229 12.39 22.31 13.25
C ALA A 229 13.38 21.57 14.16
N LYS A 230 13.26 21.76 15.47
CA LYS A 230 14.05 21.05 16.49
C LYS A 230 13.80 19.54 16.50
N ASP A 231 12.53 19.12 16.52
CA ASP A 231 12.18 17.70 16.61
C ASP A 231 12.51 16.94 15.32
N PHE A 232 12.45 17.62 14.16
CA PHE A 232 12.65 17.03 12.84
C PHE A 232 14.09 17.11 12.34
N ALA A 233 14.90 18.07 12.81
CA ALA A 233 16.31 18.20 12.46
C ALA A 233 17.08 16.86 12.42
N PRO A 234 17.09 16.02 13.48
CA PRO A 234 17.85 14.76 13.44
C PRO A 234 17.39 13.80 12.33
N ILE A 235 16.09 13.82 11.98
CA ILE A 235 15.53 13.01 10.89
C ILE A 235 16.01 13.54 9.55
N ALA A 236 15.84 14.85 9.33
CA ALA A 236 16.22 15.50 8.08
C ALA A 236 17.72 15.34 7.81
N GLN A 237 18.57 15.56 8.82
CA GLN A 237 20.02 15.38 8.73
C GLN A 237 20.40 13.96 8.29
N ILE A 238 19.80 12.91 8.86
CA ILE A 238 20.07 11.53 8.47
C ILE A 238 19.63 11.25 7.03
N LEU A 239 18.43 11.69 6.65
CA LEU A 239 17.91 11.48 5.29
C LEU A 239 18.77 12.20 4.23
N GLU A 240 19.18 13.44 4.51
CA GLU A 240 20.00 14.25 3.61
C GLU A 240 21.44 13.71 3.51
N GLN A 241 22.08 13.36 4.62
CA GLN A 241 23.46 12.86 4.64
C GLN A 241 23.62 11.51 3.91
N ASN A 242 22.56 10.69 3.91
CA ASN A 242 22.53 9.43 3.17
C ASN A 242 22.04 9.61 1.71
N GLY A 243 21.65 10.82 1.31
CA GLY A 243 21.24 11.14 -0.06
C GLY A 243 19.83 10.66 -0.44
N TRP A 244 19.00 10.28 0.54
CA TRP A 244 17.63 9.81 0.33
C TRP A 244 16.66 10.93 -0.02
N THR A 245 16.90 12.14 0.50
CA THR A 245 16.04 13.30 0.26
C THR A 245 16.79 14.46 -0.37
N GLU A 246 16.04 15.34 -1.01
CA GLU A 246 16.48 16.66 -1.44
C GLU A 246 15.63 17.71 -0.72
N PHE A 247 16.19 18.30 0.32
CA PHE A 247 15.51 19.26 1.17
C PHE A 247 15.78 20.68 0.71
N THR A 248 14.74 21.53 0.63
CA THR A 248 14.88 22.99 0.46
C THR A 248 14.01 23.76 1.47
N PRO A 249 14.59 24.64 2.32
CA PRO A 249 13.82 25.57 3.11
C PRO A 249 13.32 26.73 2.24
N HIS A 250 12.09 27.13 2.46
CA HIS A 250 11.44 28.22 1.76
C HIS A 250 10.89 29.24 2.74
N TYR A 251 10.89 30.51 2.33
CA TYR A 251 10.46 31.63 3.18
C TYR A 251 9.29 32.33 2.52
N MET A 252 8.13 32.32 3.21
CA MET A 252 6.95 33.01 2.71
C MET A 252 7.17 34.52 2.75
N MET A 253 6.76 35.17 1.68
CA MET A 253 6.87 36.61 1.51
C MET A 253 5.53 37.19 1.08
N TRP A 254 5.26 38.39 1.55
CA TRP A 254 4.11 39.17 1.13
C TRP A 254 4.54 40.26 0.17
N THR A 255 3.58 40.81 -0.55
CA THR A 255 3.82 41.98 -1.39
C THR A 255 2.93 43.12 -0.93
N CYS A 256 3.45 44.33 -0.97
CA CYS A 256 2.70 45.51 -0.63
C CYS A 256 1.77 45.88 -1.79
N PRO A 257 0.44 45.97 -1.56
CA PRO A 257 -0.48 46.33 -2.62
C PRO A 257 -0.11 47.67 -3.24
N MET A 258 -0.27 47.82 -4.56
CA MET A 258 0.21 48.99 -5.31
C MET A 258 -0.26 50.34 -4.72
N GLN A 259 -1.46 50.38 -4.16
CA GLN A 259 -2.04 51.58 -3.55
C GLN A 259 -1.35 52.03 -2.24
N TYR A 260 -0.60 51.13 -1.59
CA TYR A 260 0.10 51.39 -0.33
C TYR A 260 1.62 51.54 -0.51
N ARG A 261 2.17 51.32 -1.72
CA ARG A 261 3.63 51.34 -1.94
C ARG A 261 4.37 52.63 -1.58
N ASN A 262 3.67 53.75 -1.44
CA ASN A 262 4.25 55.05 -1.05
C ASN A 262 3.84 55.46 0.38
N THR A 263 3.44 54.51 1.24
CA THR A 263 3.08 54.77 2.63
C THR A 263 4.19 54.31 3.57
N THR A 264 4.30 54.97 4.72
CA THR A 264 5.24 54.57 5.78
C THR A 264 5.01 53.14 6.25
N LEU A 265 3.75 52.67 6.24
CA LEU A 265 3.41 51.27 6.52
C LEU A 265 4.16 50.32 5.59
N CYS A 266 4.16 50.59 4.29
CA CYS A 266 4.88 49.77 3.32
C CYS A 266 6.41 49.87 3.50
N ASP A 267 6.92 51.07 3.79
CA ASP A 267 8.34 51.29 4.01
C ASP A 267 8.87 50.57 5.27
N ASN A 268 8.02 50.40 6.29
CA ASN A 268 8.36 49.66 7.51
C ASN A 268 8.29 48.14 7.29
N LEU A 269 7.30 47.65 6.56
CA LEU A 269 7.07 46.20 6.40
C LEU A 269 7.88 45.55 5.29
N CYS A 270 8.45 46.34 4.38
CA CYS A 270 8.97 45.83 3.11
C CYS A 270 10.36 46.34 2.74
N ILE A 271 11.00 45.59 1.84
CA ILE A 271 12.20 46.02 1.11
C ILE A 271 11.90 46.11 -0.40
N GLU A 272 12.87 46.63 -1.18
CA GLU A 272 12.77 46.75 -2.64
C GLU A 272 11.51 47.48 -3.14
N GLY A 273 11.08 48.52 -2.42
CA GLY A 273 9.91 49.34 -2.81
C GLY A 273 8.57 48.62 -2.68
N GLY A 274 8.46 47.65 -1.77
CA GLY A 274 7.21 46.94 -1.48
C GLY A 274 7.05 45.60 -2.20
N GLU A 275 8.09 45.12 -2.89
CA GLU A 275 8.05 43.83 -3.60
C GLU A 275 8.24 42.64 -2.65
N TYR A 276 8.90 42.84 -1.51
CA TYR A 276 9.13 41.78 -0.52
C TYR A 276 8.83 42.30 0.89
N CYS A 277 7.85 41.70 1.54
CA CYS A 277 7.31 42.15 2.81
C CYS A 277 7.09 41.00 3.78
N ALA A 278 7.02 41.32 5.07
CA ALA A 278 6.46 40.44 6.08
C ALA A 278 5.43 41.24 6.92
N PRO A 279 4.47 40.56 7.58
CA PRO A 279 3.63 41.20 8.58
C PRO A 279 4.48 41.77 9.70
N ASP A 280 3.95 42.75 10.42
CA ASP A 280 4.59 43.24 11.63
C ASP A 280 4.62 42.12 12.69
N PRO A 281 5.80 41.74 13.19
CA PRO A 281 5.94 40.58 14.06
C PRO A 281 5.33 40.82 15.46
N GLU A 282 5.35 42.06 15.95
CA GLU A 282 4.86 42.43 17.28
C GLU A 282 3.45 43.03 17.25
N GLN A 283 2.90 43.24 16.05
CA GLN A 283 1.63 43.94 15.79
C GLN A 283 1.61 45.35 16.39
N ASP A 284 2.79 45.96 16.54
CA ASP A 284 3.00 47.30 17.08
C ASP A 284 3.82 48.12 16.09
N GLU A 285 3.12 48.89 15.24
CA GLU A 285 3.73 49.70 14.18
C GLU A 285 4.57 50.89 14.72
N GLU A 286 4.55 51.17 16.03
CA GLU A 286 5.23 52.33 16.64
C GLU A 286 6.52 51.95 17.41
N ALA A 287 6.72 50.67 17.73
CA ALA A 287 7.86 50.22 18.51
C ALA A 287 8.20 48.74 18.26
N GLY A 288 9.50 48.43 18.19
CA GLY A 288 9.97 47.06 18.05
C GLY A 288 10.69 46.81 16.73
N TYR A 289 10.64 45.58 16.27
CA TYR A 289 11.13 45.17 14.95
C TYR A 289 10.01 45.26 13.93
N ASP A 290 10.33 45.72 12.72
CA ASP A 290 9.32 45.82 11.66
C ASP A 290 9.36 44.58 10.74
N GLY A 291 8.34 44.41 9.92
CA GLY A 291 8.31 43.36 8.88
C GLY A 291 9.53 43.36 7.94
N LYS A 292 10.15 44.52 7.67
CA LYS A 292 11.38 44.57 6.85
C LYS A 292 12.55 43.82 7.51
N ASP A 293 12.63 43.79 8.84
CA ASP A 293 13.72 43.13 9.57
C ASP A 293 13.60 41.61 9.44
N VAL A 294 12.36 41.09 9.47
CA VAL A 294 12.04 39.69 9.14
C VAL A 294 12.46 39.36 7.71
N VAL A 295 12.13 40.21 6.73
CA VAL A 295 12.51 39.95 5.32
C VAL A 295 14.03 39.95 5.14
N ILE A 296 14.76 40.83 5.82
CA ILE A 296 16.23 40.87 5.79
C ILE A 296 16.81 39.59 6.40
N GLU A 297 16.25 39.08 7.50
CA GLU A 297 16.69 37.82 8.09
C GLU A 297 16.31 36.63 7.21
N ASN A 298 15.10 36.54 6.67
CA ASN A 298 14.71 35.53 5.67
C ASN A 298 15.75 35.46 4.54
N ARG A 299 16.15 36.61 3.98
CA ARG A 299 17.20 36.69 2.94
C ARG A 299 18.54 36.13 3.42
N ARG A 300 18.92 36.42 4.67
CA ARG A 300 20.16 35.91 5.28
C ARG A 300 20.14 34.40 5.44
N GLN A 301 19.04 33.84 5.93
CA GLN A 301 18.90 32.39 6.10
C GLN A 301 18.87 31.66 4.76
N ILE A 302 18.26 32.25 3.71
CA ILE A 302 18.37 31.74 2.33
C ILE A 302 19.82 31.72 1.86
N CYS A 303 20.58 32.82 2.06
CA CYS A 303 22.00 32.86 1.72
C CYS A 303 22.80 31.77 2.45
N ILE A 304 22.53 31.54 3.74
CA ILE A 304 23.16 30.48 4.54
C ILE A 304 22.86 29.10 3.95
N TYR A 305 21.59 28.81 3.64
CA TYR A 305 21.21 27.54 3.03
C TYR A 305 21.88 27.35 1.65
N LYS A 306 21.87 28.37 0.77
CA LYS A 306 22.52 28.29 -0.54
C LYS A 306 24.02 28.03 -0.41
N GLN A 307 24.69 28.67 0.55
CA GLN A 307 26.11 28.46 0.84
C GLN A 307 26.39 27.04 1.40
N ALA A 308 25.55 26.55 2.31
CA ALA A 308 25.65 25.22 2.89
C ALA A 308 25.43 24.13 1.83
N ASN A 309 24.38 24.26 1.01
CA ASN A 309 24.07 23.35 -0.07
C ASN A 309 25.20 23.32 -1.14
N ALA A 310 25.73 24.49 -1.53
CA ALA A 310 26.87 24.55 -2.44
C ALA A 310 28.16 23.93 -1.87
N SER A 311 28.27 23.83 -0.53
CA SER A 311 29.38 23.16 0.16
C SER A 311 29.16 21.65 0.32
N GLY A 312 28.00 21.12 -0.09
CA GLY A 312 27.63 19.71 0.07
C GLY A 312 27.17 19.35 1.49
N GLU A 313 26.87 20.35 2.33
CA GLU A 313 26.44 20.17 3.72
C GLU A 313 25.12 20.94 4.00
N PRO A 314 24.04 20.73 3.20
CA PRO A 314 22.77 21.47 3.35
C PRO A 314 22.17 21.33 4.76
N TRP A 315 22.43 20.21 5.44
CA TRP A 315 21.93 19.90 6.76
C TRP A 315 22.44 20.82 7.88
N VAL A 316 23.49 21.63 7.64
CA VAL A 316 23.95 22.67 8.56
C VAL A 316 22.90 23.76 8.76
N TRP A 317 22.00 23.95 7.79
CA TRP A 317 20.89 24.88 7.95
C TRP A 317 20.00 24.52 9.16
N TRP A 318 19.76 23.23 9.42
CA TRP A 318 18.99 22.78 10.59
C TRP A 318 19.65 23.16 11.90
N ASP A 319 20.98 23.05 11.98
CA ASP A 319 21.73 23.46 13.17
C ASP A 319 21.66 24.99 13.33
N PHE A 320 21.82 25.72 12.23
CA PHE A 320 21.75 27.18 12.21
C PHE A 320 20.40 27.70 12.70
N VAL A 321 19.27 27.24 12.15
CA VAL A 321 17.95 27.77 12.53
C VAL A 321 17.63 27.49 13.99
N GLN A 322 18.01 26.31 14.51
CA GLN A 322 17.87 26.02 15.94
C GLN A 322 18.73 26.95 16.80
N LYS A 323 19.98 27.19 16.37
CA LYS A 323 20.89 28.10 17.09
C LYS A 323 20.40 29.54 17.04
N PHE A 324 19.85 29.97 15.91
CA PHE A 324 19.23 31.27 15.73
C PHE A 324 18.05 31.44 16.68
N ASP A 325 17.12 30.48 16.71
CA ASP A 325 15.93 30.49 17.58
C ASP A 325 16.30 30.50 19.09
N GLU A 326 17.45 29.94 19.46
CA GLU A 326 17.95 29.94 20.84
C GLU A 326 18.55 31.30 21.27
N GLU A 327 19.22 32.00 20.36
CA GLU A 327 20.07 33.16 20.68
C GLU A 327 19.51 34.52 20.22
N CYS A 328 18.81 34.53 19.09
CA CYS A 328 18.34 35.74 18.42
C CYS A 328 16.85 35.90 18.67
N SER A 329 16.47 36.96 19.39
CA SER A 329 15.09 37.16 19.79
C SER A 329 14.67 38.62 19.72
N MET A 330 13.47 38.83 19.18
CA MET A 330 12.86 40.16 19.08
C MET A 330 12.54 40.71 20.47
N THR A 331 11.94 39.88 21.33
CA THR A 331 11.63 40.25 22.72
C THR A 331 12.88 40.61 23.53
N LYS A 332 14.03 40.00 23.22
CA LYS A 332 15.32 40.31 23.88
C LYS A 332 16.10 41.42 23.18
N GLN A 333 15.58 42.00 22.10
CA GLN A 333 16.26 43.00 21.28
C GLN A 333 17.62 42.52 20.74
N SER A 334 17.71 41.23 20.40
CA SER A 334 18.90 40.60 19.80
C SER A 334 18.63 40.06 18.40
N TYR A 335 17.52 40.44 17.77
CA TYR A 335 17.17 40.04 16.41
C TYR A 335 17.90 40.93 15.40
N ASP A 336 19.19 40.68 15.17
CA ASP A 336 20.01 41.50 14.28
C ASP A 336 21.06 40.68 13.52
N GLU A 337 21.77 41.37 12.62
CA GLU A 337 22.85 40.77 11.81
C GLU A 337 23.94 40.16 12.68
N GLU A 338 24.34 40.82 13.78
CA GLU A 338 25.43 40.34 14.62
C GLU A 338 25.05 39.02 15.29
N CYS A 339 23.81 38.91 15.76
CA CYS A 339 23.30 37.68 16.35
C CYS A 339 23.26 36.54 15.33
N SER A 340 22.67 36.78 14.15
CA SER A 340 22.56 35.76 13.10
C SER A 340 23.94 35.29 12.62
N GLU A 341 24.90 36.21 12.45
CA GLU A 341 26.28 35.86 12.10
C GLU A 341 26.98 35.06 13.20
N ARG A 342 26.72 35.35 14.48
CA ARG A 342 27.26 34.60 15.61
C ARG A 342 26.69 33.17 15.64
N ALA A 343 25.37 33.02 15.49
CA ALA A 343 24.72 31.72 15.40
C ALA A 343 25.30 30.89 14.24
N PHE A 344 25.47 31.52 13.07
CA PHE A 344 26.11 30.90 11.91
C PHE A 344 27.54 30.41 12.20
N LEU A 345 28.35 31.21 12.90
CA LEU A 345 29.72 30.82 13.25
C LEU A 345 29.75 29.66 14.26
N ASP A 346 28.85 29.68 15.25
CA ASP A 346 28.79 28.68 16.32
C ASP A 346 28.43 27.29 15.81
N VAL A 347 27.60 27.19 14.77
CA VAL A 347 27.26 25.91 14.11
C VAL A 347 28.31 25.48 13.09
N GLY A 348 29.45 26.17 13.02
CA GLY A 348 30.56 25.81 12.15
C GLY A 348 30.53 26.46 10.77
N GLY A 349 29.70 27.48 10.54
CA GLY A 349 29.61 28.22 9.29
C GLY A 349 30.93 28.83 8.80
N ALA A 350 31.91 29.03 9.69
CA ALA A 350 33.27 29.41 9.31
C ALA A 350 33.98 28.39 8.39
N LYS A 351 33.55 27.13 8.39
CA LYS A 351 34.10 26.04 7.57
C LYS A 351 33.38 25.87 6.24
N LEU A 352 32.16 26.40 6.11
CA LEU A 352 31.39 26.40 4.86
C LEU A 352 32.08 27.29 3.83
N GLY A 353 31.90 27.00 2.54
CA GLY A 353 32.64 27.63 1.44
C GLY A 353 32.70 29.16 1.55
N GLY A 354 33.89 29.71 1.83
CA GLY A 354 34.13 31.16 1.98
C GLY A 354 33.69 31.79 3.33
N GLY A 355 33.10 30.99 4.24
CA GLY A 355 32.72 31.38 5.60
C GLY A 355 31.85 32.63 5.66
N LEU A 356 32.07 33.44 6.70
CA LEU A 356 31.33 34.69 6.94
C LEU A 356 31.48 35.71 5.79
N ALA A 357 32.64 35.72 5.12
CA ALA A 357 32.88 36.64 4.01
C ALA A 357 31.97 36.33 2.81
N ALA A 358 31.73 35.04 2.53
CA ALA A 358 30.79 34.64 1.49
C ALA A 358 29.35 34.97 1.87
N LEU A 359 28.94 34.76 3.13
CA LEU A 359 27.61 35.15 3.62
C LEU A 359 27.36 36.66 3.43
N ARG A 360 28.28 37.51 3.89
CA ARG A 360 28.21 38.97 3.71
C ARG A 360 28.20 39.36 2.24
N SER A 361 28.98 38.67 1.40
CA SER A 361 28.98 38.90 -0.04
C SER A 361 27.64 38.54 -0.67
N CYS A 362 26.99 37.45 -0.24
CA CYS A 362 25.66 37.08 -0.69
C CYS A 362 24.65 38.19 -0.34
N MET A 363 24.65 38.64 0.92
CA MET A 363 23.76 39.70 1.39
C MET A 363 23.99 41.06 0.71
N ALA A 364 25.20 41.35 0.23
CA ALA A 364 25.50 42.57 -0.50
C ALA A 364 25.20 42.48 -2.01
N SER A 365 24.86 41.29 -2.52
CA SER A 365 24.69 41.04 -3.95
C SER A 365 23.23 41.17 -4.40
N ASN A 366 23.04 41.58 -5.66
CA ASN A 366 21.73 41.53 -6.32
C ASN A 366 21.25 40.08 -6.53
N GLU A 367 22.14 39.09 -6.48
CA GLU A 367 21.78 37.67 -6.57
C GLU A 367 20.87 37.26 -5.40
N SER A 368 21.13 37.77 -4.20
CA SER A 368 20.24 37.54 -3.04
C SER A 368 18.84 38.12 -3.20
N ILE A 369 18.64 39.11 -4.09
CA ILE A 369 17.31 39.65 -4.42
C ILE A 369 16.60 38.72 -5.40
N GLU A 370 17.31 38.13 -6.37
CA GLU A 370 16.73 37.10 -7.24
C GLU A 370 16.30 35.88 -6.43
N TYR A 371 17.00 35.52 -5.35
CA TYR A 371 16.51 34.47 -4.44
C TYR A 371 15.13 34.79 -3.85
N LEU A 372 14.88 36.02 -3.40
CA LEU A 372 13.56 36.42 -2.88
C LEU A 372 12.47 36.36 -3.95
N LYS A 373 12.83 36.68 -5.20
CA LYS A 373 11.93 36.53 -6.34
C LYS A 373 11.60 35.07 -6.64
N ASP A 374 12.59 34.19 -6.51
CA ASP A 374 12.41 32.75 -6.65
C ASP A 374 11.49 32.22 -5.54
N GLU A 375 11.62 32.72 -4.29
CA GLU A 375 10.70 32.38 -3.18
C GLU A 375 9.25 32.75 -3.50
N VAL A 376 8.99 33.99 -3.93
CA VAL A 376 7.64 34.43 -4.33
C VAL A 376 7.07 33.58 -5.47
N SER A 377 7.92 33.23 -6.44
CA SER A 377 7.53 32.39 -7.59
C SER A 377 7.21 30.95 -7.14
N ALA A 378 8.01 30.39 -6.25
CA ALA A 378 7.79 29.08 -5.66
C ALA A 378 6.53 29.06 -4.79
N GLN A 379 6.26 30.14 -4.04
CA GLN A 379 5.09 30.25 -3.19
C GLN A 379 3.79 30.19 -3.99
N ILE A 380 3.75 30.91 -5.13
CA ILE A 380 2.62 30.87 -6.07
C ILE A 380 2.49 29.49 -6.70
N LYS A 381 3.61 28.88 -7.12
CA LYS A 381 3.61 27.55 -7.75
C LYS A 381 3.10 26.47 -6.81
N SER A 382 3.48 26.53 -5.54
CA SER A 382 3.13 25.54 -4.51
C SER A 382 1.83 25.91 -3.75
N ASP A 383 1.16 27.01 -4.10
CA ASP A 383 -0.07 27.55 -3.48
C ASP A 383 0.01 27.68 -1.94
N VAL A 384 1.19 28.08 -1.44
CA VAL A 384 1.45 28.17 -0.01
C VAL A 384 0.88 29.48 0.54
N VAL A 385 -0.17 29.36 1.35
CA VAL A 385 -0.90 30.49 1.94
C VAL A 385 -0.93 30.47 3.48
N ILE A 386 -0.41 29.41 4.10
CA ILE A 386 -0.36 29.22 5.56
C ILE A 386 1.04 28.75 5.97
N LEU A 387 1.53 29.20 7.13
CA LEU A 387 2.78 28.74 7.75
C LEU A 387 2.54 28.05 9.10
N PRO A 388 3.41 27.09 9.49
CA PRO A 388 4.40 26.42 8.64
C PRO A 388 3.69 25.50 7.64
N SER A 389 4.29 25.28 6.47
CA SER A 389 3.79 24.32 5.48
C SER A 389 4.90 23.39 5.01
N ILE A 390 4.53 22.18 4.61
CA ILE A 390 5.46 21.20 4.03
C ILE A 390 4.92 20.83 2.65
N VAL A 391 5.82 20.71 1.67
CA VAL A 391 5.50 20.21 0.33
C VAL A 391 6.38 18.99 0.07
N ILE A 392 5.79 17.89 -0.38
CA ILE A 392 6.52 16.65 -0.69
C ILE A 392 6.21 16.32 -2.15
N GLN A 393 7.25 16.21 -2.98
CA GLN A 393 7.12 15.94 -4.43
C GLN A 393 6.14 16.90 -5.14
N GLY A 394 6.14 18.17 -4.73
CA GLY A 394 5.25 19.21 -5.28
C GLY A 394 3.81 19.22 -4.73
N HIS A 395 3.48 18.36 -3.77
CA HIS A 395 2.15 18.29 -3.15
C HIS A 395 2.18 18.78 -1.69
N GLN A 396 1.19 19.59 -1.29
CA GLN A 396 1.12 20.08 0.08
C GLN A 396 0.80 18.94 1.06
N TYR A 397 1.63 18.79 2.08
CA TYR A 397 1.35 17.93 3.22
C TYR A 397 0.16 18.50 4.02
N ARG A 398 -0.74 17.61 4.40
CA ARG A 398 -1.91 17.88 5.25
C ARG A 398 -1.80 17.05 6.52
N GLY A 399 -2.18 17.64 7.64
CA GLY A 399 -2.08 17.02 8.96
C GLY A 399 -1.12 17.76 9.88
N ALA A 400 -1.00 17.25 11.10
CA ALA A 400 -0.20 17.86 12.14
C ALA A 400 1.30 17.82 11.80
N LEU A 401 2.00 18.90 12.14
CA LEU A 401 3.46 19.03 12.02
C LEU A 401 4.16 18.26 13.16
N HIS A 402 3.99 16.94 13.20
CA HIS A 402 4.74 16.05 14.08
C HIS A 402 5.84 15.35 13.30
N ALA A 403 6.99 15.17 13.93
CA ALA A 403 8.13 14.52 13.31
C ALA A 403 7.80 13.13 12.74
N GLY A 404 7.07 12.30 13.50
CA GLY A 404 6.63 10.98 13.05
C GLY A 404 5.63 11.01 11.89
N SER A 405 4.70 11.97 11.88
CA SER A 405 3.71 12.12 10.81
C SER A 405 4.34 12.58 9.49
N VAL A 406 5.27 13.54 9.57
CA VAL A 406 6.01 14.03 8.40
C VAL A 406 6.95 12.95 7.88
N LEU A 407 7.67 12.24 8.77
CA LEU A 407 8.49 11.09 8.37
C LEU A 407 7.63 10.04 7.64
N LYS A 408 6.42 9.75 8.12
CA LYS A 408 5.51 8.82 7.46
C LYS A 408 5.11 9.28 6.06
N ALA A 409 4.85 10.57 5.88
CA ALA A 409 4.54 11.14 4.56
C ALA A 409 5.75 11.09 3.60
N LEU A 410 6.96 11.37 4.08
CA LEU A 410 8.19 11.21 3.29
C LEU A 410 8.43 9.75 2.92
N CYS A 411 8.22 8.83 3.85
CA CYS A 411 8.37 7.39 3.61
C CYS A 411 7.39 6.86 2.56
N ALA A 412 6.16 7.38 2.53
CA ALA A 412 5.18 7.06 1.50
C ALA A 412 5.56 7.60 0.10
N ALA A 413 6.48 8.57 0.02
CA ALA A 413 6.94 9.16 -1.22
C ALA A 413 8.16 8.43 -1.84
N PHE A 414 8.72 7.42 -1.17
CA PHE A 414 9.72 6.55 -1.79
C PHE A 414 9.05 5.53 -2.72
N TYR A 415 9.80 4.98 -3.67
CA TYR A 415 9.33 3.86 -4.46
C TYR A 415 9.04 2.63 -3.59
N ASP A 416 8.10 1.82 -4.06
CA ASP A 416 7.70 0.53 -3.47
C ASP A 416 8.78 -0.58 -3.60
N ASP A 417 10.03 -0.27 -3.97
CA ASP A 417 11.11 -1.24 -4.08
C ASP A 417 12.04 -1.25 -2.85
N TYR A 418 12.31 -2.46 -2.37
CA TYR A 418 13.04 -2.71 -1.11
C TYR A 418 14.44 -2.07 -1.08
N ASP A 419 15.09 -1.94 -2.23
CA ASP A 419 16.46 -1.41 -2.31
C ASP A 419 16.53 0.12 -2.15
N ASN A 420 15.41 0.85 -2.32
CA ASN A 420 15.38 2.32 -2.23
C ASN A 420 14.53 2.84 -1.05
N HIS A 421 14.25 2.01 -0.05
CA HIS A 421 13.50 2.44 1.13
C HIS A 421 14.44 2.64 2.34
N PRO A 422 14.53 3.84 2.93
CA PRO A 422 15.39 4.08 4.09
C PRO A 422 14.96 3.25 5.32
N ASP A 423 15.90 2.63 6.04
CA ASP A 423 15.59 1.86 7.26
C ASP A 423 14.86 2.71 8.31
N VAL A 424 15.13 4.02 8.35
CA VAL A 424 14.45 4.97 9.26
C VAL A 424 12.93 5.03 9.04
N CYS A 425 12.41 4.59 7.89
CA CYS A 425 10.98 4.53 7.65
C CYS A 425 10.24 3.51 8.52
N THR A 426 10.94 2.47 8.98
CA THR A 426 10.41 1.53 9.99
C THR A 426 10.08 2.23 11.32
N CYS A 427 10.69 3.38 11.60
CA CYS A 427 10.42 4.18 12.80
C CYS A 427 9.04 4.82 12.82
N THR A 428 8.35 4.94 11.70
CA THR A 428 6.99 5.50 11.65
C THR A 428 5.95 4.63 12.37
N SER A 429 6.30 3.37 12.65
CA SER A 429 5.47 2.42 13.40
C SER A 429 5.68 2.49 14.92
N VAL A 430 6.72 3.19 15.39
CA VAL A 430 7.02 3.30 16.82
C VAL A 430 6.27 4.48 17.45
N PRO A 431 5.96 4.43 18.76
CA PRO A 431 5.38 5.59 19.44
C PRO A 431 6.32 6.80 19.40
N ASP A 432 5.77 8.01 19.37
CA ASP A 432 6.52 9.29 19.26
C ASP A 432 7.67 9.40 20.29
N ASN A 433 7.49 8.88 21.51
CA ASN A 433 8.51 8.92 22.57
C ASN A 433 9.72 7.99 22.33
N GLN A 434 9.63 7.06 21.38
CA GLN A 434 10.71 6.16 20.95
C GLN A 434 11.28 6.53 19.58
N LEU A 435 10.69 7.53 18.90
CA LEU A 435 11.02 7.90 17.54
C LEU A 435 12.51 8.25 17.40
N LEU A 436 13.02 9.18 18.22
CA LEU A 436 14.43 9.61 18.18
C LEU A 436 15.41 8.46 18.48
N GLN A 437 15.05 7.56 19.40
CA GLN A 437 15.88 6.38 19.65
C GLN A 437 15.94 5.49 18.41
N CYS A 438 14.79 5.19 17.80
CA CYS A 438 14.71 4.40 16.58
C CYS A 438 15.55 5.00 15.45
N ILE A 439 15.46 6.33 15.26
CA ILE A 439 16.20 7.05 14.25
C ILE A 439 17.72 6.95 14.52
N SER A 440 18.14 7.10 15.78
CA SER A 440 19.55 6.97 16.16
C SER A 440 20.13 5.55 15.96
N GLU A 441 19.26 4.54 15.96
CA GLU A 441 19.60 3.14 15.68
C GLU A 441 19.49 2.80 14.18
N ASN A 442 19.19 3.80 13.32
CA ASN A 442 18.93 3.66 11.89
C ASN A 442 17.80 2.67 11.58
N GLY A 443 16.67 2.81 12.26
CA GLY A 443 15.48 1.99 12.05
C GLY A 443 15.09 1.15 13.27
N ASN A 444 13.91 0.57 13.21
CA ASN A 444 13.37 -0.36 14.19
C ASN A 444 13.07 -1.68 13.49
N ASP A 445 13.68 -2.76 13.98
CA ASP A 445 13.26 -4.12 13.64
C ASP A 445 11.86 -4.34 14.21
N VAL A 446 10.84 -4.05 13.39
CA VAL A 446 9.42 -4.11 13.74
C VAL A 446 8.95 -5.52 14.06
N CYS A 447 9.68 -6.53 13.56
CA CYS A 447 9.43 -7.95 13.79
C CYS A 447 10.25 -8.54 14.94
N LYS A 448 11.10 -7.74 15.58
CA LYS A 448 11.81 -8.14 16.80
C LYS A 448 10.83 -8.47 17.91
N HIS A 449 11.18 -9.47 18.72
CA HIS A 449 10.34 -9.91 19.81
C HIS A 449 9.94 -8.76 20.75
N GLY A 450 8.63 -8.61 21.00
CA GLY A 450 8.04 -7.57 21.84
C GLY A 450 7.79 -6.22 21.14
N LYS A 451 8.08 -6.08 19.84
CA LYS A 451 7.81 -4.87 19.05
C LYS A 451 6.43 -4.91 18.40
N ALA A 452 6.02 -3.79 17.77
CA ALA A 452 4.67 -3.59 17.25
C ALA A 452 4.20 -4.70 16.29
N GLY A 453 5.04 -5.10 15.33
CA GLY A 453 4.72 -6.17 14.38
C GLY A 453 4.69 -7.55 15.03
N ASP A 454 5.64 -7.87 15.91
CA ASP A 454 5.64 -9.11 16.69
C ASP A 454 4.38 -9.24 17.56
N LEU A 455 4.01 -8.19 18.29
CA LEU A 455 2.81 -8.17 19.13
C LEU A 455 1.53 -8.28 18.30
N ALA A 456 1.42 -7.52 17.20
CA ALA A 456 0.24 -7.54 16.33
C ALA A 456 0.03 -8.90 15.68
N CYS A 457 1.11 -9.55 15.25
CA CYS A 457 1.03 -10.86 14.62
C CYS A 457 0.91 -12.01 15.63
N SER A 458 1.32 -11.83 16.89
CA SER A 458 1.25 -12.89 17.91
C SER A 458 -0.17 -13.38 18.28
N ALA A 459 -1.22 -12.62 17.95
CA ALA A 459 -2.56 -12.78 18.55
C ALA A 459 -3.59 -13.55 17.69
N ASN A 460 -3.24 -14.12 16.54
CA ASN A 460 -4.24 -14.71 15.64
C ASN A 460 -4.56 -16.18 15.93
N ALA A 461 -5.86 -16.47 16.13
CA ALA A 461 -6.41 -17.82 16.32
C ALA A 461 -6.21 -18.76 15.10
N ASN A 462 -5.87 -18.21 13.92
CA ASN A 462 -5.80 -18.93 12.65
C ASN A 462 -4.35 -19.34 12.25
N GLY A 463 -3.37 -19.19 13.14
CA GLY A 463 -1.97 -19.60 12.90
C GLY A 463 -1.09 -18.60 12.14
N ILE A 464 -1.64 -17.44 11.74
CA ILE A 464 -0.90 -16.33 11.12
C ILE A 464 -0.16 -15.57 12.23
N THR A 465 1.00 -16.09 12.64
CA THR A 465 1.75 -15.58 13.80
C THR A 465 3.14 -15.04 13.50
N LYS A 466 3.63 -15.19 12.26
CA LYS A 466 4.96 -14.72 11.88
C LYS A 466 4.89 -13.28 11.42
N CYS A 467 5.58 -12.38 12.12
CA CYS A 467 5.82 -11.04 11.59
C CYS A 467 6.79 -11.14 10.42
N VAL A 468 6.41 -10.52 9.30
CA VAL A 468 7.26 -10.35 8.12
C VAL A 468 7.37 -8.86 7.89
N GLU A 469 8.59 -8.35 7.79
CA GLU A 469 8.81 -6.94 7.47
C GLU A 469 8.17 -6.61 6.11
N ASP A 470 7.58 -5.43 6.04
CA ASP A 470 6.97 -4.89 4.84
C ASP A 470 7.51 -3.48 4.62
N PHE A 471 7.51 -3.02 3.37
CA PHE A 471 8.00 -1.67 3.04
C PHE A 471 6.86 -0.65 3.03
N LEU A 472 5.60 -1.11 2.98
CA LEU A 472 4.43 -0.24 3.12
C LEU A 472 4.05 -0.10 4.60
N PRO A 473 3.65 1.10 5.06
CA PRO A 473 3.04 1.26 6.38
C PRO A 473 1.94 0.21 6.62
N PRO A 474 1.95 -0.51 7.77
CA PRO A 474 2.70 -0.25 9.01
C PRO A 474 4.11 -0.87 9.08
N PHE A 475 4.72 -1.17 7.94
CA PHE A 475 6.06 -1.76 7.75
C PHE A 475 6.19 -3.21 8.21
N TYR A 476 5.06 -3.88 8.43
CA TYR A 476 5.01 -5.31 8.66
C TYR A 476 3.69 -5.88 8.14
N LYS A 477 3.71 -7.16 7.80
CA LYS A 477 2.53 -7.98 7.56
C LYS A 477 2.60 -9.26 8.37
N CYS A 478 1.43 -9.75 8.77
CA CYS A 478 1.34 -11.03 9.44
C CYS A 478 1.28 -12.15 8.40
N GLY A 479 2.27 -13.03 8.47
CA GLY A 479 2.42 -14.20 7.61
C GLY A 479 2.32 -15.51 8.39
N CYS A 480 2.52 -16.60 7.65
CA CYS A 480 2.54 -17.95 8.20
C CYS A 480 3.93 -18.33 8.72
N GLN A 481 3.97 -19.27 9.66
CA GLN A 481 5.23 -19.88 10.10
C GLN A 481 5.87 -20.66 8.95
N ASP A 482 7.16 -20.97 9.09
CA ASP A 482 7.88 -21.76 8.09
C ASP A 482 7.19 -23.12 7.88
N GLY A 483 7.04 -23.52 6.62
CA GLY A 483 6.31 -24.74 6.23
C GLY A 483 4.82 -24.51 5.94
N PHE A 484 4.31 -23.28 6.06
CA PHE A 484 2.92 -22.94 5.77
C PHE A 484 2.79 -21.79 4.77
N GLU A 485 1.74 -21.82 3.94
CA GLU A 485 1.38 -20.77 2.99
C GLU A 485 0.06 -20.10 3.37
N LEU A 486 -0.05 -18.80 3.06
CA LEU A 486 -1.28 -18.04 3.27
C LEU A 486 -2.27 -18.37 2.14
N VAL A 487 -3.44 -18.88 2.47
CA VAL A 487 -4.51 -19.18 1.51
C VAL A 487 -5.84 -18.64 2.02
N THR A 488 -6.71 -18.24 1.09
CA THR A 488 -8.09 -17.84 1.40
C THR A 488 -8.96 -19.09 1.54
N ASP A 489 -9.66 -19.23 2.66
CA ASP A 489 -10.65 -20.28 2.84
C ASP A 489 -11.93 -20.02 2.02
N ASN A 490 -12.88 -20.97 2.06
CA ASN A 490 -14.12 -20.85 1.31
C ASN A 490 -15.05 -19.73 1.81
N ASP A 491 -14.79 -19.22 3.01
CA ASP A 491 -15.57 -18.16 3.66
C ASP A 491 -14.91 -16.77 3.44
N GLY A 492 -13.78 -16.71 2.75
CA GLY A 492 -13.05 -15.48 2.43
C GLY A 492 -12.00 -15.09 3.47
N ASN A 493 -11.74 -15.90 4.49
CA ASN A 493 -10.72 -15.61 5.52
C ASN A 493 -9.34 -16.06 5.08
N SER A 494 -8.30 -15.32 5.48
CA SER A 494 -6.90 -15.77 5.31
C SER A 494 -6.54 -16.79 6.39
N VAL A 495 -6.06 -17.97 5.98
CA VAL A 495 -5.63 -19.06 6.86
C VAL A 495 -4.29 -19.63 6.40
N CYS A 496 -3.48 -20.13 7.35
CA CYS A 496 -2.23 -20.82 7.04
C CYS A 496 -2.50 -22.28 6.72
N ARG A 497 -2.04 -22.75 5.56
CA ARG A 497 -2.13 -24.15 5.14
C ARG A 497 -0.74 -24.75 5.01
N ASP A 498 -0.62 -26.00 5.44
CA ASP A 498 0.60 -26.78 5.30
C ASP A 498 1.04 -26.84 3.83
N ILE A 499 2.30 -26.48 3.57
CA ILE A 499 2.92 -26.63 2.26
C ILE A 499 3.35 -28.08 2.13
N ASN A 500 3.06 -28.72 1.01
CA ASN A 500 3.68 -30.00 0.71
C ASN A 500 5.11 -29.76 0.22
N GLU A 501 6.09 -29.71 1.13
CA GLU A 501 7.48 -29.40 0.76
C GLU A 501 8.10 -30.49 -0.10
N CYS A 502 7.59 -31.71 -0.07
CA CYS A 502 8.01 -32.78 -0.97
C CYS A 502 7.73 -32.45 -2.44
N LYS A 503 6.67 -31.70 -2.73
CA LYS A 503 6.35 -31.27 -4.10
C LYS A 503 7.07 -29.99 -4.52
N THR A 504 7.40 -29.12 -3.57
CA THR A 504 7.95 -27.79 -3.86
C THR A 504 9.45 -27.68 -3.58
N LYS A 505 9.88 -27.95 -2.34
CA LYS A 505 11.27 -27.73 -1.87
C LYS A 505 12.20 -28.93 -2.03
N ALA A 506 11.66 -30.15 -2.03
CA ALA A 506 12.50 -31.35 -2.15
C ALA A 506 13.06 -31.56 -3.57
N GLN A 507 12.58 -30.79 -4.56
CA GLN A 507 13.09 -30.83 -5.93
C GLN A 507 14.57 -30.39 -5.95
N GLY A 508 15.46 -31.30 -6.36
CA GLY A 508 16.91 -31.04 -6.41
C GLY A 508 17.68 -31.45 -5.15
N ILE A 509 17.03 -32.00 -4.13
CA ILE A 509 17.72 -32.65 -3.01
C ILE A 509 17.93 -34.12 -3.36
N ASP A 510 19.19 -34.53 -3.50
CA ASP A 510 19.55 -35.89 -3.97
C ASP A 510 18.94 -36.99 -3.11
N ASP A 511 18.96 -36.82 -1.77
CA ASP A 511 18.40 -37.78 -0.81
C ASP A 511 16.86 -37.90 -0.87
N CYS A 512 16.17 -37.01 -1.57
CA CYS A 512 14.71 -37.02 -1.73
C CYS A 512 14.27 -37.47 -3.13
N THR A 513 15.12 -37.26 -4.15
CA THR A 513 14.76 -37.37 -5.58
C THR A 513 15.43 -38.52 -6.33
N CYS A 514 16.41 -39.17 -5.73
CA CYS A 514 17.00 -40.43 -6.20
C CYS A 514 15.99 -41.58 -6.45
N GLU A 515 16.42 -42.60 -7.20
CA GLU A 515 15.58 -43.74 -7.56
C GLU A 515 15.05 -44.49 -6.31
N ARG A 516 15.87 -44.61 -5.27
CA ARG A 516 15.60 -45.38 -4.04
C ARG A 516 15.51 -44.50 -2.78
N CYS A 517 14.81 -43.38 -2.87
CA CYS A 517 14.45 -42.54 -1.72
C CYS A 517 12.99 -42.12 -1.73
N ALA A 518 12.50 -41.66 -0.59
CA ALA A 518 11.18 -41.08 -0.41
C ALA A 518 11.27 -39.78 0.40
N CYS A 519 10.41 -38.83 0.08
CA CYS A 519 10.20 -37.62 0.86
C CYS A 519 8.96 -37.79 1.72
N HIS A 520 9.12 -37.74 3.04
CA HIS A 520 8.06 -37.79 4.02
C HIS A 520 7.58 -36.36 4.30
N ASN A 521 6.37 -36.04 3.86
CA ASN A 521 5.73 -34.78 4.20
C ASN A 521 5.14 -34.87 5.61
N SER A 522 5.33 -33.83 6.41
CA SER A 522 4.72 -33.70 7.73
C SER A 522 4.27 -32.26 7.92
N VAL A 523 3.34 -32.03 8.86
CA VAL A 523 2.82 -30.69 9.07
C VAL A 523 3.96 -29.74 9.46
N GLY A 524 4.19 -28.72 8.63
CA GLY A 524 5.22 -27.69 8.76
C GLY A 524 6.65 -28.13 8.45
N SER A 525 6.88 -29.35 7.94
CA SER A 525 8.23 -29.83 7.61
C SER A 525 8.25 -31.08 6.74
N PHE A 526 9.42 -31.41 6.17
CA PHE A 526 9.63 -32.67 5.46
C PHE A 526 10.92 -33.37 5.88
N LYS A 527 10.98 -34.67 5.63
CA LYS A 527 12.18 -35.48 5.87
C LYS A 527 12.44 -36.41 4.69
N CYS A 528 13.69 -36.51 4.27
CA CYS A 528 14.08 -37.42 3.21
C CYS A 528 14.69 -38.70 3.78
N GLU A 529 14.34 -39.81 3.15
CA GLU A 529 14.81 -41.15 3.49
C GLU A 529 15.42 -41.78 2.24
N SER A 530 16.73 -42.03 2.27
CA SER A 530 17.47 -42.66 1.18
C SER A 530 17.82 -44.12 1.47
N ASN A 531 18.29 -44.82 0.44
CA ASN A 531 18.68 -46.24 0.50
C ASN A 531 17.53 -47.21 0.81
N LEU A 532 16.34 -46.96 0.25
CA LEU A 532 15.17 -47.80 0.46
C LEU A 532 15.36 -49.23 -0.09
N PRO A 533 14.97 -50.29 0.63
CA PRO A 533 15.29 -51.68 0.28
C PRO A 533 14.45 -52.23 -0.89
N ASN A 534 15.09 -52.95 -1.81
CA ASN A 534 14.42 -53.66 -2.91
C ASN A 534 14.43 -55.18 -2.66
N GLU A 535 13.33 -55.71 -2.14
CA GLU A 535 13.17 -57.14 -1.85
C GLU A 535 13.17 -58.00 -3.13
N CYS A 536 12.66 -57.46 -4.25
CA CYS A 536 12.60 -58.17 -5.53
C CYS A 536 13.97 -58.33 -6.19
N ALA A 537 14.94 -57.46 -5.87
CA ALA A 537 16.32 -57.56 -6.34
C ALA A 537 17.17 -58.57 -5.55
N LYS A 538 16.69 -59.06 -4.40
CA LYS A 538 17.41 -60.06 -3.62
C LYS A 538 17.44 -61.43 -4.35
N PRO A 539 18.42 -62.31 -4.06
CA PRO A 539 18.52 -63.62 -4.71
C PRO A 539 17.27 -64.50 -4.58
N ASN A 540 16.53 -64.36 -3.48
CA ASN A 540 15.27 -65.06 -3.22
C ASN A 540 14.04 -64.38 -3.84
N ASN A 541 14.21 -63.28 -4.60
CA ASN A 541 13.14 -62.57 -5.31
C ASN A 541 11.96 -62.19 -4.38
N GLY A 542 12.25 -61.68 -3.18
CA GLY A 542 11.24 -61.33 -2.18
C GLY A 542 10.41 -62.52 -1.67
N ASN A 543 10.91 -63.76 -1.81
CA ASN A 543 10.16 -65.00 -1.61
C ASN A 543 8.94 -65.16 -2.56
N CYS A 544 8.90 -64.43 -3.66
CA CYS A 544 7.90 -64.57 -4.71
C CYS A 544 8.38 -65.53 -5.80
N TRP A 545 7.43 -66.14 -6.50
CA TRP A 545 7.71 -66.99 -7.66
C TRP A 545 8.54 -66.26 -8.73
N ALA A 546 9.52 -66.96 -9.28
CA ALA A 546 10.21 -66.56 -10.50
C ALA A 546 10.59 -67.80 -11.31
N ALA A 547 10.46 -67.72 -12.63
CA ALA A 547 10.88 -68.78 -13.54
C ALA A 547 11.44 -68.18 -14.83
N THR A 548 12.30 -68.95 -15.51
CA THR A 548 12.76 -68.61 -16.86
C THR A 548 12.08 -69.54 -17.83
N ILE A 549 11.24 -68.99 -18.70
CA ILE A 549 10.48 -69.73 -19.70
C ILE A 549 10.93 -69.19 -21.06
N ASN A 550 11.43 -70.05 -21.93
CA ASN A 550 11.94 -69.70 -23.26
C ASN A 550 12.97 -68.56 -23.26
N GLY A 551 13.92 -68.60 -22.32
CA GLY A 551 14.98 -67.60 -22.20
C GLY A 551 14.55 -66.25 -21.62
N LYS A 552 13.25 -66.04 -21.34
CA LYS A 552 12.74 -64.83 -20.67
C LYS A 552 12.43 -65.12 -19.21
N ARG A 553 12.96 -64.30 -18.30
CA ARG A 553 12.68 -64.37 -16.86
C ARG A 553 11.35 -63.69 -16.56
N TYR A 554 10.49 -64.41 -15.85
CA TYR A 554 9.23 -63.91 -15.30
C TYR A 554 9.34 -63.91 -13.78
N SER A 555 8.82 -62.87 -13.13
CA SER A 555 8.79 -62.74 -11.68
C SER A 555 7.39 -62.31 -11.26
N ALA A 556 6.92 -62.89 -10.16
CA ALA A 556 5.73 -62.43 -9.46
C ALA A 556 6.03 -61.30 -8.46
N CYS A 557 7.30 -60.99 -8.19
CA CYS A 557 7.66 -59.93 -7.25
C CYS A 557 7.44 -58.56 -7.88
N VAL A 558 6.50 -57.78 -7.33
CA VAL A 558 6.25 -56.39 -7.72
C VAL A 558 6.77 -55.48 -6.61
N ASP A 559 7.75 -54.65 -6.95
CA ASP A 559 8.27 -53.60 -6.07
C ASP A 559 7.23 -52.48 -5.94
N ARG A 560 6.90 -52.10 -4.69
CA ARG A 560 5.89 -51.09 -4.37
C ARG A 560 6.51 -49.75 -3.99
N ILE A 561 7.75 -49.49 -4.41
CA ILE A 561 8.45 -48.23 -4.15
C ILE A 561 7.67 -46.99 -4.59
N ALA A 562 6.99 -47.03 -5.75
CA ALA A 562 6.18 -45.90 -6.22
C ALA A 562 5.01 -45.59 -5.29
N GLU A 563 4.32 -46.63 -4.80
CA GLU A 563 3.22 -46.50 -3.84
C GLU A 563 3.73 -46.01 -2.47
N TYR A 564 4.94 -46.44 -2.06
CA TYR A 564 5.58 -45.96 -0.85
C TYR A 564 5.92 -44.47 -0.94
N LYS A 565 6.58 -44.03 -2.03
CA LYS A 565 6.90 -42.61 -2.27
C LYS A 565 5.64 -41.75 -2.24
N GLN A 566 4.58 -42.19 -2.93
CA GLN A 566 3.30 -41.49 -2.92
C GLN A 566 2.70 -41.39 -1.51
N ALA A 567 2.75 -42.47 -0.72
CA ALA A 567 2.24 -42.45 0.65
C ALA A 567 3.02 -41.48 1.56
N CYS A 568 4.35 -41.44 1.43
CA CYS A 568 5.21 -40.49 2.13
C CYS A 568 4.92 -39.04 1.73
N GLU A 569 4.76 -38.77 0.43
CA GLU A 569 4.43 -37.44 -0.11
C GLU A 569 3.04 -36.96 0.32
N GLU A 570 2.07 -37.88 0.48
CA GLU A 570 0.73 -37.60 0.99
C GLU A 570 0.68 -37.42 2.52
N GLY A 571 1.82 -37.54 3.21
CA GLY A 571 1.92 -37.40 4.66
C GLY A 571 1.30 -38.56 5.44
N LYS A 572 1.16 -39.74 4.83
CA LYS A 572 0.74 -40.95 5.55
C LYS A 572 1.86 -41.41 6.48
N ASN A 573 1.50 -41.82 7.69
CA ASN A 573 2.46 -42.37 8.66
C ASN A 573 2.89 -43.80 8.27
N VAL A 574 3.82 -43.90 7.32
CA VAL A 574 4.37 -45.16 6.80
C VAL A 574 5.89 -45.19 6.96
N THR A 575 6.43 -46.33 7.37
CA THR A 575 7.86 -46.59 7.45
C THR A 575 8.19 -47.84 6.65
N VAL A 576 9.45 -48.09 6.34
CA VAL A 576 9.89 -49.34 5.71
C VAL A 576 9.45 -50.59 6.50
N SER A 577 9.28 -50.48 7.82
CA SER A 577 8.82 -51.58 8.68
C SER A 577 7.29 -51.76 8.71
N THR A 578 6.52 -50.68 8.53
CA THR A 578 5.04 -50.75 8.54
C THR A 578 4.45 -50.89 7.14
N PHE A 579 5.18 -50.49 6.11
CA PHE A 579 4.78 -50.60 4.71
C PHE A 579 5.31 -51.87 4.06
N LYS A 580 4.43 -52.64 3.42
CA LYS A 580 4.84 -53.82 2.66
C LYS A 580 5.44 -53.40 1.32
N MET A 581 6.78 -53.28 1.28
CA MET A 581 7.58 -52.78 0.13
C MET A 581 7.49 -53.63 -1.16
N HIS A 582 6.93 -54.84 -1.09
CA HIS A 582 6.70 -55.68 -2.27
C HIS A 582 5.43 -56.51 -2.12
N ASN A 583 4.88 -56.98 -3.23
CA ASN A 583 3.85 -58.02 -3.23
C ASN A 583 4.24 -59.14 -4.20
N CYS A 584 3.60 -60.31 -4.03
CA CYS A 584 3.71 -61.41 -4.97
C CYS A 584 2.40 -61.46 -5.79
N THR A 585 2.48 -61.03 -7.04
CA THR A 585 1.35 -61.02 -7.98
C THR A 585 1.82 -61.63 -9.30
N CYS A 586 1.12 -62.65 -9.79
CA CYS A 586 1.53 -63.29 -11.03
C CYS A 586 1.55 -62.30 -12.21
N PRO A 587 2.59 -62.34 -13.06
CA PRO A 587 2.69 -61.44 -14.20
C PRO A 587 1.57 -61.74 -15.21
N PRO A 588 1.22 -60.78 -16.09
CA PRO A 588 0.19 -60.96 -17.11
C PRO A 588 0.40 -62.25 -17.93
N GLY A 589 -0.67 -63.03 -18.10
CA GLY A 589 -0.64 -64.32 -18.80
C GLY A 589 -0.31 -65.52 -17.90
N PHE A 590 -0.26 -65.34 -16.58
CA PHE A 590 -0.09 -66.41 -15.61
C PHE A 590 -1.22 -66.35 -14.57
N LYS A 591 -1.76 -67.51 -14.21
CA LYS A 591 -2.70 -67.68 -13.10
C LYS A 591 -2.01 -68.21 -11.87
N GLU A 592 -2.55 -67.86 -10.71
CA GLU A 592 -2.12 -68.42 -9.45
C GLU A 592 -2.69 -69.82 -9.26
N THR A 593 -1.81 -70.79 -9.02
CA THR A 593 -2.15 -72.18 -8.72
C THR A 593 -1.52 -72.52 -7.37
N SER A 594 -2.32 -72.48 -6.32
CA SER A 594 -1.87 -72.79 -4.96
C SER A 594 -1.73 -74.31 -4.77
N SER A 595 -0.50 -74.78 -4.59
CA SER A 595 -0.23 -76.20 -4.32
C SER A 595 0.50 -76.38 -2.98
N ILE A 596 -0.28 -76.62 -1.92
CA ILE A 596 0.02 -77.37 -0.66
C ILE A 596 1.26 -76.95 0.18
N SER A 597 2.06 -75.97 -0.22
CA SER A 597 3.05 -75.32 0.65
C SER A 597 3.10 -73.84 0.30
N TYR A 598 2.93 -72.96 1.29
CA TYR A 598 2.93 -71.47 1.34
C TYR A 598 3.78 -70.64 0.34
N VAL A 599 3.88 -71.04 -0.91
CA VAL A 599 4.65 -70.43 -1.99
C VAL A 599 3.68 -70.32 -3.16
N GLN A 600 3.32 -69.08 -3.51
CA GLN A 600 2.54 -68.78 -4.70
C GLN A 600 3.24 -69.36 -5.93
N LYS A 601 2.53 -70.09 -6.79
CA LYS A 601 3.07 -70.61 -8.05
C LYS A 601 2.26 -70.02 -9.19
N CYS A 602 2.96 -69.40 -10.14
CA CYS A 602 2.35 -68.81 -11.33
C CYS A 602 2.49 -69.80 -12.49
N GLU A 603 1.36 -70.28 -13.02
CA GLU A 603 1.33 -71.14 -14.20
C GLU A 603 0.77 -70.37 -15.40
N PRO A 604 1.33 -70.57 -16.61
CA PRO A 604 0.82 -69.93 -17.81
C PRO A 604 -0.68 -70.18 -17.98
N GLU A 605 -1.44 -69.12 -18.23
CA GLU A 605 -2.88 -69.19 -18.47
C GLU A 605 -3.18 -68.88 -19.93
N CYS A 606 -3.78 -69.86 -20.59
CA CYS A 606 -4.28 -69.74 -21.94
C CYS A 606 -5.78 -69.40 -21.94
N LYS A 607 -6.21 -68.49 -22.82
CA LYS A 607 -7.63 -68.15 -22.95
C LYS A 607 -8.42 -69.32 -23.60
N GLY A 608 -9.58 -69.65 -23.03
CA GLY A 608 -10.47 -70.70 -23.54
C GLY A 608 -9.96 -72.13 -23.29
N ASN A 609 -10.33 -73.08 -24.15
CA ASN A 609 -9.93 -74.50 -24.04
C ASN A 609 -8.51 -74.79 -24.56
N SER A 610 -7.64 -73.78 -24.63
CA SER A 610 -6.29 -73.96 -25.14
C SER A 610 -5.38 -74.40 -23.99
N VAL A 611 -4.53 -75.39 -24.21
CA VAL A 611 -3.55 -75.90 -23.26
C VAL A 611 -2.20 -75.25 -23.55
N TYR A 612 -1.48 -74.84 -22.51
CA TYR A 612 -0.14 -74.28 -22.67
C TYR A 612 0.85 -75.41 -23.01
N ASP A 613 1.49 -75.33 -24.18
CA ASP A 613 2.54 -76.26 -24.57
C ASP A 613 3.91 -75.72 -24.11
N TYR A 614 4.53 -76.47 -23.20
CA TYR A 614 5.83 -76.17 -22.61
C TYR A 614 7.00 -76.30 -23.59
N VAL A 615 6.81 -76.93 -24.75
CA VAL A 615 7.83 -77.09 -25.80
C VAL A 615 7.80 -75.93 -26.79
N THR A 616 6.61 -75.55 -27.28
CA THR A 616 6.46 -74.45 -28.24
C THR A 616 6.31 -73.09 -27.57
N GLY A 617 5.96 -73.05 -26.28
CA GLY A 617 5.70 -71.81 -25.54
C GLY A 617 4.40 -71.12 -25.92
N LEU A 618 3.52 -71.82 -26.66
CA LEU A 618 2.27 -71.30 -27.20
C LEU A 618 1.08 -72.01 -26.56
N CYS A 619 -0.05 -71.32 -26.55
CA CYS A 619 -1.34 -71.92 -26.24
C CYS A 619 -1.82 -72.70 -27.47
N VAL A 620 -1.82 -74.03 -27.40
CA VAL A 620 -2.30 -74.93 -28.45
C VAL A 620 -3.64 -75.51 -28.04
N LYS A 621 -4.53 -75.71 -29.02
CA LYS A 621 -5.78 -76.45 -28.79
C LYS A 621 -5.50 -77.93 -29.07
N ASP A 622 -6.03 -78.83 -28.26
CA ASP A 622 -5.99 -80.26 -28.57
C ASP A 622 -6.73 -80.53 -29.88
N ALA A 623 -6.04 -81.22 -30.80
CA ALA A 623 -6.51 -81.53 -32.15
C ALA A 623 -7.21 -82.91 -32.25
N SER A 624 -7.79 -83.41 -31.15
CA SER A 624 -8.48 -84.70 -31.10
C SER A 624 -10.00 -84.59 -30.89
N ASP A 625 -10.61 -83.53 -31.43
CA ASP A 625 -12.02 -83.51 -31.82
C ASP A 625 -12.13 -82.64 -33.08
N GLU A 626 -11.91 -83.26 -34.25
CA GLU A 626 -12.07 -82.63 -35.55
C GLU A 626 -13.51 -82.86 -36.06
N GLU A 627 -14.27 -81.76 -36.11
CA GLU A 627 -15.20 -81.32 -37.19
C GLU A 627 -16.44 -82.21 -37.51
N THR A 628 -17.61 -81.71 -37.92
CA THR A 628 -18.11 -80.48 -38.55
C THR A 628 -19.66 -80.56 -38.42
N GLY A 629 -20.43 -79.54 -38.07
CA GLY A 629 -20.71 -78.33 -38.84
C GLY A 629 -22.22 -78.23 -39.11
N GLY A 630 -22.88 -77.15 -38.69
CA GLY A 630 -24.26 -76.87 -39.11
C GLY A 630 -25.06 -75.93 -38.21
N GLY A 631 -25.18 -74.67 -38.63
CA GLY A 631 -26.33 -73.83 -38.30
C GLY A 631 -26.10 -72.76 -37.22
N ILE A 632 -25.46 -71.66 -37.61
CA ILE A 632 -25.64 -70.37 -36.95
C ILE A 632 -27.09 -69.94 -37.23
N GLY A 633 -27.97 -70.23 -36.27
CA GLY A 633 -29.30 -69.67 -36.21
C GLY A 633 -29.21 -68.16 -36.07
N ALA A 634 -29.81 -67.47 -37.02
CA ALA A 634 -30.05 -66.04 -37.00
C ALA A 634 -30.91 -65.65 -35.78
N GLY A 635 -30.25 -65.45 -34.64
CA GLY A 635 -30.78 -64.68 -33.52
C GLY A 635 -30.44 -63.22 -33.79
N GLY A 636 -31.29 -62.55 -34.58
CA GLY A 636 -31.16 -61.13 -34.86
C GLY A 636 -31.20 -60.31 -33.58
N LEU A 637 -30.04 -59.92 -33.06
CA LEU A 637 -29.88 -58.59 -32.48
C LEU A 637 -29.95 -57.64 -33.66
N SER A 638 -31.18 -57.26 -33.96
CA SER A 638 -31.60 -56.34 -34.99
C SER A 638 -30.56 -55.28 -35.28
N MET A 639 -30.31 -55.02 -36.57
CA MET A 639 -29.58 -53.83 -37.02
C MET A 639 -30.10 -52.53 -36.37
N THR A 640 -31.32 -52.52 -35.82
CA THR A 640 -31.86 -51.39 -35.03
C THR A 640 -31.18 -51.19 -33.67
N LEU A 641 -30.57 -52.22 -33.06
CA LEU A 641 -29.93 -52.15 -31.75
C LEU A 641 -28.48 -51.67 -31.87
N ILE A 642 -27.74 -52.13 -32.88
CA ILE A 642 -26.39 -51.63 -33.19
C ILE A 642 -26.47 -50.23 -33.81
N ALA A 643 -27.42 -49.97 -34.72
CA ALA A 643 -27.68 -48.62 -35.20
C ALA A 643 -28.21 -47.71 -34.07
N GLY A 644 -29.01 -48.23 -33.14
CA GLY A 644 -29.49 -47.49 -31.96
C GLY A 644 -28.37 -47.08 -31.01
N ILE A 645 -27.39 -47.96 -30.76
CA ILE A 645 -26.21 -47.65 -29.96
C ILE A 645 -25.30 -46.65 -30.68
N ILE A 646 -25.12 -46.80 -32.00
CA ILE A 646 -24.33 -45.84 -32.79
C ILE A 646 -25.03 -44.47 -32.86
N ILE A 647 -26.36 -44.42 -33.02
CA ILE A 647 -27.13 -43.17 -32.99
C ILE A 647 -27.13 -42.57 -31.58
N ALA A 648 -27.20 -43.38 -30.51
CA ALA A 648 -27.09 -42.88 -29.14
C ALA A 648 -25.70 -42.34 -28.83
N VAL A 649 -24.62 -42.99 -29.28
CA VAL A 649 -23.24 -42.51 -29.13
C VAL A 649 -23.00 -41.26 -29.99
N LEU A 650 -23.59 -41.17 -31.19
CA LEU A 650 -23.53 -39.98 -32.03
C LEU A 650 -24.41 -38.82 -31.51
N LEU A 651 -25.54 -39.10 -30.85
CA LEU A 651 -26.38 -38.10 -30.18
C LEU A 651 -25.73 -37.60 -28.89
N ILE A 652 -25.15 -38.48 -28.07
CA ILE A 652 -24.42 -38.09 -26.85
C ILE A 652 -23.13 -37.36 -27.23
N GLY A 653 -22.41 -37.82 -28.26
CA GLY A 653 -21.25 -37.14 -28.83
C GLY A 653 -21.62 -35.80 -29.48
N GLY A 654 -22.77 -35.70 -30.14
CA GLY A 654 -23.28 -34.48 -30.77
C GLY A 654 -23.81 -33.46 -29.77
N ILE A 655 -24.48 -33.90 -28.69
CA ILE A 655 -24.89 -33.05 -27.57
C ILE A 655 -23.65 -32.61 -26.78
N GLY A 656 -22.68 -33.51 -26.54
CA GLY A 656 -21.40 -33.18 -25.92
C GLY A 656 -20.58 -32.18 -26.75
N PHE A 657 -20.51 -32.37 -28.07
CA PHE A 657 -19.85 -31.45 -29.00
C PHE A 657 -20.62 -30.14 -29.15
N GLY A 658 -21.96 -30.16 -29.07
CA GLY A 658 -22.83 -29.00 -29.06
C GLY A 658 -22.71 -28.18 -27.77
N VAL A 659 -22.66 -28.82 -26.60
CA VAL A 659 -22.39 -28.20 -25.30
C VAL A 659 -20.94 -27.71 -25.22
N TYR A 660 -19.98 -28.42 -25.82
CA TYR A 660 -18.60 -27.96 -25.95
C TYR A 660 -18.47 -26.75 -26.88
N ARG A 661 -19.14 -26.74 -28.04
CA ARG A 661 -19.22 -25.59 -28.96
C ARG A 661 -20.03 -24.42 -28.41
N TYR A 662 -21.07 -24.69 -27.62
CA TYR A 662 -21.87 -23.66 -26.93
C TYR A 662 -21.09 -23.09 -25.75
N ARG A 663 -20.40 -23.93 -24.95
CA ARG A 663 -19.49 -23.48 -23.89
C ARG A 663 -18.33 -22.66 -24.45
N ILE A 664 -17.72 -23.06 -25.56
CA ILE A 664 -16.65 -22.29 -26.22
C ILE A 664 -17.21 -21.00 -26.82
N ARG A 665 -18.43 -20.96 -27.37
CA ARG A 665 -19.06 -19.69 -27.78
C ARG A 665 -19.38 -18.78 -26.59
N THR A 666 -19.73 -19.32 -25.42
CA THR A 666 -19.90 -18.50 -24.19
C THR A 666 -18.58 -18.16 -23.50
N TYR A 667 -17.48 -18.83 -23.83
CA TYR A 667 -16.12 -18.53 -23.38
C TYR A 667 -15.29 -17.75 -24.41
N MET A 668 -15.90 -17.33 -25.52
CA MET A 668 -15.27 -16.48 -26.52
C MET A 668 -16.17 -15.29 -26.87
N ASP A 669 -16.74 -14.68 -25.82
CA ASP A 669 -17.30 -13.32 -25.85
C ASP A 669 -17.09 -12.55 -24.52
N LYS A 670 -16.15 -13.00 -23.66
CA LYS A 670 -15.76 -12.24 -22.46
C LYS A 670 -14.26 -12.07 -22.18
N GLU A 671 -13.38 -12.59 -23.02
CA GLU A 671 -11.97 -12.21 -23.01
C GLU A 671 -11.50 -11.94 -24.43
N ILE A 672 -11.72 -10.68 -24.83
CA ILE A 672 -10.96 -9.80 -25.73
C ILE A 672 -11.94 -8.69 -26.17
N ARG A 673 -12.37 -7.89 -25.19
CA ARG A 673 -12.91 -6.54 -25.41
C ARG A 673 -12.65 -5.61 -24.22
N SER A 674 -11.52 -5.76 -23.55
CA SER A 674 -11.08 -4.81 -22.50
C SER A 674 -9.72 -4.17 -22.72
N ILE A 675 -9.01 -4.42 -23.83
CA ILE A 675 -7.75 -3.72 -24.12
C ILE A 675 -7.64 -3.38 -25.62
N MET A 676 -8.58 -2.61 -26.19
CA MET A 676 -8.36 -1.83 -27.43
C MET A 676 -9.51 -0.84 -27.78
N SER A 677 -10.08 -0.13 -26.80
CA SER A 677 -11.02 0.97 -27.09
C SER A 677 -10.54 2.35 -26.63
N GLN A 678 -9.23 2.55 -26.55
CA GLN A 678 -8.61 3.88 -26.43
C GLN A 678 -7.70 4.18 -27.63
N TYR A 679 -8.18 4.00 -28.86
CA TYR A 679 -7.59 4.70 -30.01
C TYR A 679 -8.69 5.14 -30.99
N MET A 680 -9.09 6.38 -30.76
CA MET A 680 -9.69 7.36 -31.67
C MET A 680 -11.17 7.28 -32.10
N PRO A 681 -11.83 8.47 -32.12
CA PRO A 681 -13.23 8.68 -32.46
C PRO A 681 -13.40 8.95 -33.97
N LEU A 682 -14.58 8.70 -34.52
CA LEU A 682 -15.11 9.47 -35.65
C LEU A 682 -16.64 9.48 -35.63
N GLU A 683 -17.15 10.65 -35.96
CA GLU A 683 -18.53 11.06 -36.17
C GLU A 683 -19.29 10.15 -37.16
N ASP A 684 -20.62 10.04 -36.99
CA ASP A 684 -21.62 10.73 -37.83
C ASP A 684 -22.89 9.90 -38.09
N ASN A 685 -24.02 10.57 -37.80
CA ASN A 685 -25.26 10.59 -38.58
C ASN A 685 -26.21 9.37 -38.73
N GLN A 686 -27.50 9.73 -38.62
CA GLN A 686 -28.74 9.09 -39.11
C GLN A 686 -29.45 8.04 -38.23
N ALA A 687 -30.42 8.49 -37.43
CA ALA A 687 -31.86 8.34 -37.72
C ALA A 687 -32.72 9.13 -36.71
#